data_AF-A0A8J7C5Y5-F1
#
_entry.id   AF-A0A8J7C5Y5-F1
#
_cell.length_a   1.000
_cell.length_b   1.000
_cell.length_c   1.000
_cell.angle_alpha   90.00
_cell.angle_beta   90.00
_cell.angle_gamma   90.00
#
_symmetry.space_group_name_H-M   'P 1'
#
loop_
_entity.id
_entity.type
_entity.pdbx_description
1 polymer ?
#
loop_
_entity_poly.entity_id
_entity_poly.type
_entity_poly.pdbx_seq_one_letter_code
_entity_poly.pdbx_strand_id
1 'polypeptide(L)'
;MRAPAFRAAVLAAILTVSLPVSAGWWEVWRDDMLFELGAAREQALAAVTENPSSADAVAAAMWWLANIENLPAPEEILSVTENDRDPELGFILALIETRLRFEAPASFLKTAELAGPFGVFSSLDLERDVVPPDDGLPPLGTRWRNQSAAVRLAVRNPDGRHSPPVAMAVDGVYLIAWNLEAAEDVTGWLVVEAQGGYNLEVDGLVVDRRRDCGLEDPETNWYRIRLARGAHRLRVELASPNGPGVRVSVLDDRGGSTAGVRATDRPSDVWTGSEVEISLPPAEAELSKRLEDGGGSTAELLLAAQLARGRGDPITEYGWIERARANDPKNPWTAFALARHKFREDGDGHGAESSRRTAQLLREATSIPGSRLFERAVAAREGRAEDAERLLDELMKSNGDDVRILRIWVREAVRRGWASEAEEGLARLETALPDSLSVTGLRLEVLSSLERWREREMLLRALASAVPVETRWIGQLGSSCLVGEAVAAAETLQGEIDDPYFDVQLVRLHLENGDREAARMELERARAEWGDLPIFDQLALVAAGGDPEAMQRAVAGALERDPSNLQLLTLAWRQGRVPFYAPFQVEARAFAAEHRDLGTDVDAVLLLDQAVERIFPDGSSLYYYHGLTRANTPVGVRRASLLQPLPDAYLLKVRVLKPDGRQVVPSELTPNQGAITLSDVEPGDLVEEEYVARVAATGATRDGHLPPYLYRFADPDRAFGLSEYVLLVPPGIDLQVDGNFKGLERSEQQWQGLRMLNWRAERVPPMPTEPFAPPAQDLMPWLNYGFGVTWQDVGDAVRDRVLPVLRLSPELREWSQPLLEGETAEEELRTLVTALIDTVEPGGGELAVGAAAGDSFRRRRGNRLGILAAVLADAGWGVDLVLTRPWTDRGQRLRVPTLDAFPAALLRLESGGEELWVDIREEKRGVNHINPIFQGSDGLVLPLTRPHAPVTLIEDLPTFPNPDLEETVKVRAEISAEGDARIEFQMPLRGAQADRLLERVESVPVDQAEMVYRQLAVSLFAGASAVEGNIDRSPDGAVIDLEMLVRNACDAEEGELVCRSLVLARPLVPILASLPERTYPLVLRVPIKRRLELELVPAPGWEQTHRAPRRLEAEWGSVGEDLEKGAGSLRSVLHIALPAQTVATEDYAAFARFCQAVDELSTRPPRLKRLAE
;
A
#
# COMPACT_ATOMS: atom_id res chain seq x y z
N MET A 1 -44.73 -21.84 76.93
CA MET A 1 -43.88 -22.75 77.72
C MET A 1 -42.44 -22.51 77.27
N ARG A 2 -41.68 -21.54 77.84
CA ARG A 2 -40.66 -21.64 78.92
C ARG A 2 -39.68 -22.82 78.70
N ALA A 3 -38.34 -22.71 78.64
CA ALA A 3 -37.25 -21.69 78.69
C ALA A 3 -35.92 -22.45 78.34
N PRO A 4 -34.65 -21.95 78.46
CA PRO A 4 -34.06 -20.60 78.66
C PRO A 4 -32.96 -20.23 77.59
N ALA A 5 -32.70 -18.98 77.18
CA ALA A 5 -31.97 -17.85 77.80
C ALA A 5 -30.45 -18.05 78.05
N PHE A 6 -29.57 -17.51 77.18
CA PHE A 6 -28.46 -16.57 77.49
C PHE A 6 -27.60 -16.22 76.23
N ARG A 7 -27.19 -14.95 76.13
CA ARG A 7 -26.31 -14.29 75.12
C ARG A 7 -26.98 -13.64 73.89
N ALA A 8 -27.85 -12.67 74.17
CA ALA A 8 -28.06 -11.49 73.34
C ALA A 8 -27.33 -10.30 74.00
N ALA A 9 -26.20 -9.83 73.44
CA ALA A 9 -25.56 -8.54 73.81
C ALA A 9 -24.41 -8.04 72.91
N VAL A 10 -23.95 -8.73 71.84
CA VAL A 10 -22.72 -8.28 71.10
C VAL A 10 -22.81 -8.22 69.57
N LEU A 11 -23.90 -8.61 68.91
CA LEU A 11 -24.00 -8.53 67.44
C LEU A 11 -25.01 -7.46 66.96
N ALA A 12 -24.98 -6.30 67.62
CA ALA A 12 -25.65 -5.07 67.18
C ALA A 12 -24.64 -3.92 66.93
N ALA A 13 -23.35 -4.24 66.72
CA ALA A 13 -22.28 -3.26 66.52
C ALA A 13 -21.18 -3.76 65.56
N ILE A 14 -21.58 -4.12 64.32
CA ILE A 14 -20.75 -4.10 63.10
C ILE A 14 -21.74 -3.79 61.95
N LEU A 15 -22.37 -2.62 61.86
CA LEU A 15 -21.85 -1.43 61.15
C LEU A 15 -20.42 -1.59 60.63
N THR A 16 -20.23 -2.46 59.64
CA THR A 16 -19.31 -2.12 58.55
C THR A 16 -19.94 -0.96 57.81
N VAL A 17 -19.47 0.23 58.15
CA VAL A 17 -19.44 1.36 57.22
C VAL A 17 -18.70 0.85 55.97
N SER A 18 -19.45 0.35 54.99
CA SER A 18 -18.96 0.27 53.63
C SER A 18 -18.73 1.73 53.24
N LEU A 19 -17.48 2.16 53.27
CA LEU A 19 -17.07 3.37 52.57
C LEU A 19 -17.64 3.25 51.15
N PRO A 20 -18.30 4.29 50.60
CA PRO A 20 -18.69 4.24 49.20
C PRO A 20 -17.41 4.03 48.40
N VAL A 21 -17.28 2.86 47.78
CA VAL A 21 -16.31 2.66 46.71
C VAL A 21 -16.79 3.63 45.64
N SER A 22 -16.01 4.67 45.36
CA SER A 22 -16.31 5.63 44.30
C SER A 22 -16.57 4.84 43.01
N ALA A 23 -17.73 5.00 42.39
CA ALA A 23 -18.02 4.33 41.14
C ALA A 23 -17.14 4.93 40.04
N GLY A 24 -16.26 4.11 39.44
CA GLY A 24 -15.34 4.52 38.38
C GLY A 24 -15.52 3.68 37.11
N TRP A 25 -14.93 4.13 36.00
CA TRP A 25 -14.95 3.39 34.74
C TRP A 25 -14.24 2.04 34.84
N TRP A 26 -13.23 1.93 35.71
CA TRP A 26 -12.52 0.67 35.92
C TRP A 26 -13.45 -0.46 36.38
N GLU A 27 -14.36 -0.18 37.31
CA GLU A 27 -15.40 -1.12 37.75
C GLU A 27 -16.34 -1.47 36.61
N VAL A 28 -16.76 -0.49 35.80
CA VAL A 28 -17.60 -0.71 34.60
C VAL A 28 -16.93 -1.71 33.66
N TRP A 29 -15.67 -1.47 33.29
CA TRP A 29 -14.95 -2.33 32.35
C TRP A 29 -14.69 -3.72 32.93
N ARG A 30 -14.36 -3.80 34.23
CA ARG A 30 -14.14 -5.08 34.91
C ARG A 30 -15.40 -5.94 34.90
N ASP A 31 -16.52 -5.37 35.34
CA ASP A 31 -17.79 -6.09 35.48
C ASP A 31 -18.33 -6.47 34.09
N ASP A 32 -18.15 -5.61 33.08
CA ASP A 32 -18.49 -5.90 31.68
C ASP A 32 -17.74 -7.13 31.14
N MET A 33 -16.43 -7.21 31.40
CA MET A 33 -15.56 -8.32 30.97
C MET A 33 -15.66 -9.57 31.85
N LEU A 34 -16.36 -9.49 32.98
CA LEU A 34 -16.80 -10.64 33.77
C LEU A 34 -18.18 -11.18 33.32
N PHE A 35 -18.77 -10.60 32.28
CA PHE A 35 -20.12 -10.88 31.80
C PHE A 35 -21.22 -10.51 32.80
N GLU A 36 -20.97 -9.52 33.67
CA GLU A 36 -21.94 -8.94 34.61
C GLU A 36 -22.49 -7.60 34.08
N LEU A 37 -23.07 -7.63 32.87
CA LEU A 37 -23.46 -6.42 32.13
C LEU A 37 -24.44 -5.51 32.90
N GLY A 38 -25.32 -6.10 33.73
CA GLY A 38 -26.21 -5.35 34.61
C GLY A 38 -25.48 -4.57 35.71
N ALA A 39 -24.45 -5.16 36.32
CA ALA A 39 -23.61 -4.48 37.30
C ALA A 39 -22.78 -3.37 36.63
N ALA A 40 -22.18 -3.64 35.47
CA ALA A 40 -21.45 -2.64 34.69
C ALA A 40 -22.33 -1.43 34.33
N ARG A 41 -23.60 -1.68 33.96
CA ARG A 41 -24.61 -0.64 33.71
C ARG A 41 -24.89 0.21 34.95
N GLU A 42 -25.11 -0.42 36.11
CA GLU A 42 -25.33 0.30 37.38
C GLU A 42 -24.11 1.15 37.77
N GLN A 43 -22.89 0.61 37.61
CA GLN A 43 -21.64 1.35 37.83
C GLN A 43 -21.49 2.52 36.87
N ALA A 44 -21.87 2.36 35.60
CA ALA A 44 -21.79 3.44 34.61
C ALA A 44 -22.76 4.58 34.95
N LEU A 45 -24.00 4.27 35.35
CA LEU A 45 -24.96 5.27 35.83
C LEU A 45 -24.45 5.98 37.09
N ALA A 46 -23.86 5.24 38.02
CA ALA A 46 -23.28 5.81 39.23
C ALA A 46 -22.11 6.74 38.92
N ALA A 47 -21.16 6.33 38.08
CA ALA A 47 -20.01 7.15 37.67
C ALA A 47 -20.46 8.47 37.03
N VAL A 48 -21.44 8.42 36.12
CA VAL A 48 -22.00 9.61 35.44
C VAL A 48 -22.77 10.51 36.41
N THR A 49 -23.44 9.95 37.43
CA THR A 49 -24.25 10.73 38.39
C THR A 49 -23.42 11.32 39.54
N GLU A 50 -22.41 10.60 40.03
CA GLU A 50 -21.62 11.00 41.20
C GLU A 50 -20.64 12.14 40.87
N ASN A 51 -19.98 12.08 39.70
CA ASN A 51 -19.06 13.14 39.26
C ASN A 51 -19.10 13.31 37.73
N PRO A 52 -20.11 14.03 37.20
CA PRO A 52 -20.29 14.23 35.76
C PRO A 52 -19.18 15.08 35.09
N SER A 53 -18.27 15.66 35.86
CA SER A 53 -17.10 16.41 35.34
C SER A 53 -15.83 15.55 35.19
N SER A 54 -15.90 14.26 35.56
CA SER A 54 -14.73 13.39 35.60
C SER A 54 -14.47 12.61 34.30
N ALA A 55 -13.21 12.23 34.10
CA ALA A 55 -12.79 11.31 33.03
C ALA A 55 -13.49 9.94 33.14
N ASP A 56 -13.76 9.45 34.35
CA ASP A 56 -14.53 8.22 34.59
C ASP A 56 -15.96 8.33 34.04
N ALA A 57 -16.64 9.45 34.25
CA ALA A 57 -17.99 9.68 33.73
C ALA A 57 -18.01 9.70 32.19
N VAL A 58 -17.02 10.37 31.57
CA VAL A 58 -16.87 10.40 30.11
C VAL A 58 -16.64 8.98 29.57
N ALA A 59 -15.68 8.24 30.12
CA ALA A 59 -15.36 6.88 29.67
C ALA A 59 -16.52 5.89 29.91
N ALA A 60 -17.26 6.04 31.01
CA ALA A 60 -18.47 5.26 31.29
C ALA A 60 -19.57 5.55 30.24
N ALA A 61 -19.77 6.81 29.85
CA ALA A 61 -20.70 7.17 28.79
C ALA A 61 -20.25 6.66 27.41
N MET A 62 -18.94 6.70 27.09
CA MET A 62 -18.40 6.08 25.87
C MET A 62 -18.64 4.56 25.85
N TRP A 63 -18.43 3.89 26.98
CA TRP A 63 -18.75 2.47 27.13
C TRP A 63 -20.25 2.21 26.92
N TRP A 64 -21.11 3.07 27.46
CA TRP A 64 -22.56 2.98 27.30
C TRP A 64 -22.96 3.11 25.82
N LEU A 65 -22.43 4.12 25.13
CA LEU A 65 -22.66 4.33 23.70
C LEU A 65 -22.23 3.10 22.88
N ALA A 66 -21.05 2.53 23.18
CA ALA A 66 -20.55 1.33 22.51
C ALA A 66 -21.38 0.06 22.80
N ASN A 67 -22.09 0.01 23.93
CA ASN A 67 -22.92 -1.12 24.36
C ASN A 67 -24.42 -0.87 24.25
N ILE A 68 -24.84 0.24 23.65
CA ILE A 68 -26.23 0.69 23.67
C ILE A 68 -27.23 -0.36 23.17
N GLU A 69 -26.81 -1.20 22.23
CA GLU A 69 -27.63 -2.28 21.66
C GLU A 69 -27.75 -3.51 22.58
N ASN A 70 -26.87 -3.64 23.57
CA ASN A 70 -26.77 -4.74 24.51
C ASN A 70 -27.38 -4.41 25.89
N LEU A 71 -27.75 -3.15 26.14
CA LEU A 71 -28.22 -2.69 27.44
C LEU A 71 -29.76 -2.66 27.51
N PRO A 72 -30.38 -3.09 28.62
CA PRO A 72 -31.79 -2.83 28.88
C PRO A 72 -32.00 -1.36 29.29
N ALA A 73 -33.13 -0.78 28.88
CA ALA A 73 -33.48 0.63 29.13
C ALA A 73 -32.29 1.59 28.89
N PRO A 74 -31.71 1.60 27.67
CA PRO A 74 -30.53 2.41 27.35
C PRO A 74 -30.76 3.92 27.47
N GLU A 75 -32.03 4.37 27.49
CA GLU A 75 -32.44 5.76 27.68
C GLU A 75 -32.22 6.30 29.11
N GLU A 76 -32.06 5.44 30.12
CA GLU A 76 -31.94 5.87 31.52
C GLU A 76 -30.74 6.80 31.75
N ILE A 77 -29.63 6.62 31.04
CA ILE A 77 -28.44 7.49 31.17
C ILE A 77 -28.73 8.95 30.78
N LEU A 78 -29.73 9.19 29.92
CA LEU A 78 -30.14 10.54 29.50
C LEU A 78 -30.87 11.30 30.62
N SER A 79 -31.29 10.61 31.68
CA SER A 79 -32.00 11.22 32.81
C SER A 79 -31.08 11.79 33.90
N VAL A 80 -29.76 11.66 33.75
CA VAL A 80 -28.77 12.16 34.72
C VAL A 80 -28.65 13.69 34.65
N THR A 81 -28.42 14.33 35.81
CA THR A 81 -28.62 15.78 36.06
C THR A 81 -27.87 16.75 35.14
N GLU A 82 -28.54 17.84 34.76
CA GLU A 82 -28.11 18.87 33.79
C GLU A 82 -27.00 19.85 34.26
N ASN A 83 -26.49 19.76 35.50
CA ASN A 83 -25.59 20.76 36.08
C ASN A 83 -24.16 20.26 36.27
N ASP A 84 -23.17 21.09 35.89
CA ASP A 84 -21.72 20.92 36.10
C ASP A 84 -21.08 19.66 35.46
N ARG A 85 -21.55 19.24 34.28
CA ARG A 85 -20.96 18.13 33.49
C ARG A 85 -19.84 18.59 32.56
N ASP A 86 -18.91 17.68 32.26
CA ASP A 86 -17.88 17.89 31.24
C ASP A 86 -18.52 18.03 29.83
N PRO A 87 -18.00 18.91 28.95
CA PRO A 87 -18.53 19.07 27.60
C PRO A 87 -18.47 17.80 26.75
N GLU A 88 -17.46 16.94 26.93
CA GLU A 88 -17.37 15.66 26.22
C GLU A 88 -18.44 14.68 26.68
N LEU A 89 -18.74 14.63 27.98
CA LEU A 89 -19.87 13.85 28.49
C LEU A 89 -21.18 14.34 27.87
N GLY A 90 -21.41 15.66 27.82
CA GLY A 90 -22.60 16.23 27.20
C GLY A 90 -22.75 15.85 25.72
N PHE A 91 -21.64 15.88 24.97
CA PHE A 91 -21.59 15.46 23.57
C PHE A 91 -21.90 13.96 23.39
N ILE A 92 -21.34 13.09 24.23
CA ILE A 92 -21.62 11.65 24.17
C ILE A 92 -23.08 11.36 24.51
N LEU A 93 -23.66 12.03 25.50
CA LEU A 93 -25.08 11.90 25.83
C LEU A 93 -25.97 12.33 24.65
N ALA A 94 -25.59 13.38 23.93
CA ALA A 94 -26.28 13.79 22.71
C ALA A 94 -26.19 12.72 21.60
N LEU A 95 -25.02 12.08 21.43
CA LEU A 95 -24.85 10.95 20.51
C LEU A 95 -25.72 9.74 20.91
N ILE A 96 -25.81 9.43 22.21
CA ILE A 96 -26.68 8.38 22.74
C ILE A 96 -28.15 8.72 22.44
N GLU A 97 -28.58 9.95 22.71
CA GLU A 97 -29.94 10.41 22.39
C GLU A 97 -30.25 10.27 20.90
N THR A 98 -29.33 10.67 20.02
CA THR A 98 -29.46 10.50 18.57
C THR A 98 -29.55 9.04 18.17
N ARG A 99 -28.75 8.16 18.78
CA ARG A 99 -28.78 6.72 18.48
C ARG A 99 -30.10 6.07 18.89
N LEU A 100 -30.75 6.59 19.93
CA LEU A 100 -32.04 6.09 20.44
C LEU A 100 -33.25 6.70 19.72
N ARG A 101 -33.19 8.00 19.39
CA ARG A 101 -34.32 8.76 18.82
C ARG A 101 -34.25 8.96 17.31
N PHE A 102 -33.11 8.66 16.67
CA PHE A 102 -32.84 8.90 15.25
C PHE A 102 -32.96 10.36 14.81
N GLU A 103 -32.77 11.28 15.76
CA GLU A 103 -32.73 12.72 15.51
C GLU A 103 -31.33 13.23 15.86
N ALA A 104 -30.63 13.86 14.91
CA ALA A 104 -29.37 14.50 15.25
C ALA A 104 -29.59 15.61 16.29
N PRO A 105 -28.65 15.81 17.22
CA PRO A 105 -28.74 16.84 18.23
C PRO A 105 -28.81 18.22 17.58
N ALA A 106 -29.41 19.17 18.28
CA ALA A 106 -29.50 20.56 17.81
C ALA A 106 -28.11 21.22 17.62
N SER A 107 -27.06 20.66 18.23
CA SER A 107 -25.68 21.12 18.06
C SER A 107 -25.03 20.70 16.74
N PHE A 108 -25.58 19.72 16.01
CA PHE A 108 -25.00 19.25 14.74
C PHE A 108 -25.37 20.19 13.60
N LEU A 109 -24.39 20.47 12.74
CA LEU A 109 -24.61 21.27 11.54
C LEU A 109 -25.17 20.42 10.39
N LYS A 110 -26.51 20.31 10.32
CA LYS A 110 -27.22 19.40 9.39
C LYS A 110 -27.26 19.83 7.93
N THR A 111 -27.02 21.10 7.63
CA THR A 111 -27.05 21.66 6.27
C THR A 111 -25.70 22.28 5.97
N ALA A 112 -25.11 21.93 4.83
CA ALA A 112 -23.77 22.38 4.43
C ALA A 112 -23.73 22.74 2.94
N GLU A 113 -22.73 23.52 2.56
CA GLU A 113 -22.31 23.67 1.17
C GLU A 113 -21.24 22.62 0.86
N LEU A 114 -21.45 21.79 -0.16
CA LEU A 114 -20.45 20.88 -0.71
C LEU A 114 -19.90 21.47 -2.01
N ALA A 115 -18.58 21.61 -2.14
CA ALA A 115 -17.93 22.02 -3.37
C ALA A 115 -16.71 21.15 -3.71
N GLY A 116 -16.44 20.91 -4.99
CA GLY A 116 -15.31 20.10 -5.46
C GLY A 116 -15.71 19.06 -6.49
N PRO A 117 -14.81 18.15 -6.90
CA PRO A 117 -13.41 18.06 -6.46
C PRO A 117 -12.59 19.28 -6.94
N PHE A 118 -11.59 19.67 -6.15
CA PHE A 118 -10.52 20.58 -6.54
C PHE A 118 -9.22 19.78 -6.61
N GLY A 119 -8.42 20.03 -7.65
CA GLY A 119 -7.22 19.22 -7.90
C GLY A 119 -7.52 17.86 -8.54
N VAL A 120 -6.52 16.99 -8.57
CA VAL A 120 -6.58 15.61 -9.10
C VAL A 120 -6.17 14.59 -8.04
N PHE A 121 -5.39 15.03 -7.05
CA PHE A 121 -4.75 14.19 -6.05
C PHE A 121 -5.43 14.40 -4.70
N SER A 122 -5.40 13.40 -3.83
CA SER A 122 -6.06 13.53 -2.53
C SER A 122 -5.14 14.23 -1.53
N SER A 123 -4.07 13.56 -1.12
CA SER A 123 -3.19 14.00 -0.04
C SER A 123 -2.27 15.13 -0.48
N LEU A 124 -1.74 15.05 -1.70
CA LEU A 124 -0.83 16.06 -2.23
C LEU A 124 -1.53 17.40 -2.44
N ASP A 125 -2.76 17.39 -2.98
CA ASP A 125 -3.46 18.64 -3.26
C ASP A 125 -4.05 19.27 -1.99
N LEU A 126 -4.34 18.47 -0.96
CA LEU A 126 -4.67 18.98 0.38
C LEU A 126 -3.50 19.74 1.02
N GLU A 127 -2.26 19.35 0.72
CA GLU A 127 -1.04 20.08 1.12
C GLU A 127 -0.74 21.30 0.24
N ARG A 128 -1.37 21.41 -0.93
CA ARG A 128 -1.16 22.50 -1.89
C ARG A 128 -2.20 23.60 -1.80
N ASP A 129 -3.16 23.48 -0.89
CA ASP A 129 -4.24 24.45 -0.69
C ASP A 129 -4.97 24.74 -2.02
N VAL A 130 -5.33 23.69 -2.78
CA VAL A 130 -5.93 23.83 -4.14
C VAL A 130 -7.36 24.37 -4.14
N VAL A 131 -8.02 24.36 -2.97
CA VAL A 131 -9.39 24.84 -2.83
C VAL A 131 -9.38 26.37 -2.88
N PRO A 132 -10.16 26.99 -3.77
CA PRO A 132 -10.15 28.44 -3.87
C PRO A 132 -10.84 29.09 -2.66
N PRO A 133 -10.54 30.38 -2.38
CA PRO A 133 -11.33 31.20 -1.46
C PRO A 133 -12.80 31.31 -1.91
N ASP A 134 -13.68 31.73 -1.01
CA ASP A 134 -15.14 31.73 -1.25
C ASP A 134 -15.59 32.52 -2.51
N ASP A 135 -14.86 33.57 -2.90
CA ASP A 135 -15.11 34.39 -4.10
C ASP A 135 -14.64 33.71 -5.41
N GLY A 136 -13.76 32.71 -5.29
CA GLY A 136 -13.28 31.87 -6.39
C GLY A 136 -14.05 30.56 -6.56
N LEU A 137 -14.96 30.22 -5.64
CA LEU A 137 -15.80 29.03 -5.74
C LEU A 137 -16.79 29.13 -6.92
N PRO A 138 -17.19 28.00 -7.53
CA PRO A 138 -18.31 27.99 -8.47
C PRO A 138 -19.58 28.61 -7.85
N PRO A 139 -20.53 29.11 -8.66
CA PRO A 139 -21.83 29.55 -8.14
C PRO A 139 -22.55 28.42 -7.39
N LEU A 140 -23.23 28.73 -6.28
CA LEU A 140 -24.05 27.74 -5.57
C LEU A 140 -25.18 27.22 -6.50
N GLY A 141 -25.34 25.90 -6.55
CA GLY A 141 -26.22 25.21 -7.51
C GLY A 141 -25.51 24.74 -8.78
N THR A 142 -24.17 24.83 -8.86
CA THR A 142 -23.38 24.28 -9.96
C THR A 142 -23.40 22.75 -9.88
N ARG A 143 -24.05 22.12 -10.87
CA ARG A 143 -24.32 20.67 -10.92
C ARG A 143 -23.18 19.88 -11.54
N TRP A 144 -23.20 18.58 -11.31
CA TRP A 144 -22.28 17.64 -11.94
C TRP A 144 -22.41 17.66 -13.47
N ARG A 145 -21.28 17.63 -14.16
CA ARG A 145 -21.22 17.50 -15.62
C ARG A 145 -20.30 16.37 -16.05
N ASN A 146 -19.12 16.33 -15.47
CA ASN A 146 -18.09 15.32 -15.69
C ASN A 146 -17.16 15.28 -14.47
N GLN A 147 -16.22 14.33 -14.48
CA GLN A 147 -15.30 14.11 -13.37
C GLN A 147 -14.30 15.25 -13.16
N SER A 148 -13.99 16.04 -14.20
CA SER A 148 -12.98 17.10 -14.16
C SER A 148 -13.52 18.48 -13.73
N ALA A 149 -14.82 18.64 -13.56
CA ALA A 149 -15.45 19.91 -13.21
C ALA A 149 -15.91 19.93 -11.75
N ALA A 150 -15.50 20.97 -11.01
CA ALA A 150 -15.97 21.19 -9.64
C ALA A 150 -17.47 21.50 -9.60
N VAL A 151 -18.18 20.84 -8.68
CA VAL A 151 -19.58 21.13 -8.32
C VAL A 151 -19.64 22.10 -7.14
N ARG A 152 -20.81 22.71 -6.93
CA ARG A 152 -21.14 23.39 -5.67
C ARG A 152 -22.63 23.28 -5.38
N LEU A 153 -23.00 22.54 -4.35
CA LEU A 153 -24.38 22.17 -4.03
C LEU A 153 -24.67 22.40 -2.54
N ALA A 154 -25.93 22.66 -2.21
CA ALA A 154 -26.40 22.57 -0.83
C ALA A 154 -26.76 21.12 -0.54
N VAL A 155 -26.32 20.60 0.62
CA VAL A 155 -26.58 19.23 1.05
C VAL A 155 -27.15 19.23 2.46
N ARG A 156 -28.01 18.26 2.74
CA ARG A 156 -28.68 18.11 4.03
C ARG A 156 -28.75 16.65 4.42
N ASN A 157 -28.22 16.35 5.60
CA ASN A 157 -28.26 15.01 6.18
C ASN A 157 -28.82 15.06 7.61
N PRO A 158 -29.85 14.25 7.91
CA PRO A 158 -30.47 14.22 9.24
C PRO A 158 -29.54 13.85 10.39
N ASP A 159 -28.42 13.15 10.12
CA ASP A 159 -27.42 12.73 11.10
C ASP A 159 -26.24 13.73 11.26
N GLY A 160 -26.25 14.81 10.48
CA GLY A 160 -25.21 15.86 10.47
C GLY A 160 -23.90 15.46 9.82
N ARG A 161 -23.80 14.27 9.23
CA ARG A 161 -22.59 13.81 8.55
C ARG A 161 -22.64 14.16 7.07
N HIS A 162 -21.58 14.75 6.55
CA HIS A 162 -21.47 15.21 5.18
C HIS A 162 -20.26 14.56 4.53
N SER A 163 -20.44 14.05 3.31
CA SER A 163 -19.39 13.47 2.48
C SER A 163 -19.73 13.73 1.02
N PRO A 164 -18.74 13.75 0.11
CA PRO A 164 -19.02 13.68 -1.32
C PRO A 164 -19.88 12.44 -1.58
N PRO A 165 -21.05 12.56 -2.23
CA PRO A 165 -21.87 11.41 -2.51
C PRO A 165 -21.10 10.39 -3.36
N VAL A 166 -21.26 9.08 -3.08
CA VAL A 166 -20.52 8.01 -3.77
C VAL A 166 -20.63 8.09 -5.30
N ALA A 167 -21.77 8.56 -5.82
CA ALA A 167 -21.98 8.73 -7.25
C ALA A 167 -21.21 9.91 -7.89
N MET A 168 -20.70 10.84 -7.08
CA MET A 168 -19.91 12.02 -7.44
C MET A 168 -18.44 11.93 -6.97
N ALA A 169 -18.11 10.93 -6.15
CA ALA A 169 -16.81 10.79 -5.53
C ALA A 169 -15.76 10.43 -6.59
N VAL A 170 -14.77 11.29 -6.73
CA VAL A 170 -13.54 11.12 -7.50
C VAL A 170 -12.36 11.65 -6.69
N ASP A 171 -11.14 11.26 -7.05
CA ASP A 171 -9.95 11.76 -6.37
C ASP A 171 -9.83 13.29 -6.45
N GLY A 172 -9.41 13.91 -5.35
CA GLY A 172 -9.30 15.35 -5.21
C GLY A 172 -9.70 15.84 -3.82
N VAL A 173 -9.71 17.16 -3.65
CA VAL A 173 -10.11 17.82 -2.40
C VAL A 173 -11.53 18.36 -2.50
N TYR A 174 -12.38 18.04 -1.52
CA TYR A 174 -13.74 18.56 -1.41
C TYR A 174 -13.83 19.56 -0.26
N LEU A 175 -14.48 20.68 -0.49
CA LEU A 175 -14.83 21.65 0.53
C LEU A 175 -16.22 21.36 1.07
N ILE A 176 -16.33 21.25 2.38
CA ILE A 176 -17.60 21.29 3.10
C ILE A 176 -17.60 22.55 3.98
N ALA A 177 -18.58 23.42 3.79
CA ALA A 177 -18.60 24.73 4.44
C ALA A 177 -19.97 25.07 5.04
N TRP A 178 -19.93 25.88 6.10
CA TRP A 178 -21.10 26.35 6.83
C TRP A 178 -21.03 27.86 7.09
N ASN A 179 -22.18 28.54 6.97
CA ASN A 179 -22.32 29.91 7.45
C ASN A 179 -23.01 29.88 8.82
N LEU A 180 -22.42 30.53 9.81
CA LEU A 180 -22.95 30.60 11.18
C LEU A 180 -23.30 32.06 11.52
N GLU A 181 -24.39 32.28 12.24
CA GLU A 181 -24.74 33.58 12.83
C GLU A 181 -24.76 33.45 14.35
N ALA A 182 -23.91 34.25 15.02
CA ALA A 182 -23.84 34.39 16.47
C ALA A 182 -24.61 35.64 16.92
N ALA A 183 -25.70 35.45 17.68
CA ALA A 183 -26.55 36.53 18.16
C ALA A 183 -25.87 37.42 19.23
N GLU A 184 -24.88 36.86 19.92
CA GLU A 184 -24.06 37.49 20.96
C GLU A 184 -22.63 36.93 20.92
N ASP A 185 -21.74 37.43 21.77
CA ASP A 185 -20.41 36.85 21.93
C ASP A 185 -20.55 35.47 22.60
N VAL A 186 -20.12 34.42 21.91
CA VAL A 186 -20.28 33.03 22.33
C VAL A 186 -18.90 32.43 22.60
N THR A 187 -18.78 31.69 23.70
CA THR A 187 -17.61 30.85 23.99
C THR A 187 -18.08 29.42 24.18
N GLY A 188 -17.37 28.46 23.60
CA GLY A 188 -17.81 27.07 23.54
C GLY A 188 -16.77 26.12 22.96
N TRP A 189 -17.25 25.00 22.42
CA TRP A 189 -16.42 23.98 21.79
C TRP A 189 -16.85 23.76 20.35
N LEU A 190 -15.88 23.58 19.48
CA LEU A 190 -16.08 23.03 18.14
C LEU A 190 -15.56 21.59 18.16
N VAL A 191 -16.39 20.65 17.72
CA VAL A 191 -16.05 19.23 17.61
C VAL A 191 -16.11 18.84 16.15
N VAL A 192 -15.01 18.28 15.64
CA VAL A 192 -14.89 17.81 14.26
C VAL A 192 -14.64 16.32 14.27
N GLU A 193 -15.61 15.57 13.76
CA GLU A 193 -15.51 14.13 13.53
C GLU A 193 -15.25 13.89 12.05
N ALA A 194 -14.04 13.47 11.68
CA ALA A 194 -13.63 13.35 10.29
C ALA A 194 -13.14 11.94 9.92
N GLN A 195 -13.39 11.56 8.67
CA GLN A 195 -12.78 10.45 7.96
C GLN A 195 -12.08 11.05 6.75
N GLY A 196 -10.80 10.76 6.55
CA GLY A 196 -9.98 11.49 5.59
C GLY A 196 -9.12 12.58 6.22
N GLY A 197 -8.10 13.00 5.47
CA GLY A 197 -7.33 14.17 5.80
C GLY A 197 -8.18 15.42 5.65
N TYR A 198 -7.94 16.42 6.50
CA TYR A 198 -8.64 17.69 6.40
C TYR A 198 -7.77 18.91 6.72
N ASN A 199 -8.13 20.05 6.14
CA ASN A 199 -7.71 21.38 6.60
C ASN A 199 -8.95 22.09 7.19
N LEU A 200 -8.81 22.63 8.39
CA LEU A 200 -9.86 23.36 9.10
C LEU A 200 -9.56 24.85 9.09
N GLU A 201 -10.52 25.65 8.64
CA GLU A 201 -10.45 27.11 8.64
C GLU A 201 -11.73 27.72 9.23
N VAL A 202 -11.56 28.75 10.05
CA VAL A 202 -12.66 29.56 10.62
C VAL A 202 -12.39 31.03 10.32
N ASP A 203 -13.35 31.69 9.68
CA ASP A 203 -13.30 33.12 9.31
C ASP A 203 -12.05 33.55 8.52
N GLY A 204 -11.48 32.67 7.68
CA GLY A 204 -10.24 32.95 6.95
C GLY A 204 -8.96 32.55 7.69
N LEU A 205 -9.06 32.04 8.92
CA LEU A 205 -7.93 31.64 9.75
C LEU A 205 -7.77 30.12 9.78
N VAL A 206 -6.60 29.62 9.38
CA VAL A 206 -6.26 28.20 9.47
C VAL A 206 -6.13 27.79 10.94
N VAL A 207 -6.92 26.78 11.33
CA VAL A 207 -6.98 26.26 12.70
C VAL A 207 -6.18 24.97 12.85
N ASP A 208 -6.36 24.01 11.96
CA ASP A 208 -5.71 22.69 12.04
C ASP A 208 -5.56 22.04 10.65
N ARG A 209 -4.59 21.12 10.52
CA ARG A 209 -4.33 20.31 9.32
C ARG A 209 -4.05 18.86 9.75
N ARG A 210 -4.92 17.94 9.35
CA ARG A 210 -4.85 16.49 9.65
C ARG A 210 -4.77 15.67 8.36
N ARG A 211 -4.21 14.46 8.37
CA ARG A 211 -4.08 13.58 7.20
C ARG A 211 -4.43 12.13 7.56
N ASP A 212 -5.49 11.61 6.95
CA ASP A 212 -5.88 10.21 7.06
C ASP A 212 -4.83 9.30 6.42
N CYS A 213 -4.26 8.43 7.25
CA CYS A 213 -3.22 7.48 6.88
C CYS A 213 -3.71 6.03 7.03
N GLY A 214 -5.03 5.81 7.07
CA GLY A 214 -5.67 4.49 7.17
C GLY A 214 -6.02 4.08 8.60
N LEU A 215 -5.20 4.41 9.61
CA LEU A 215 -5.50 4.13 11.02
C LEU A 215 -5.03 5.20 12.02
N GLU A 216 -4.10 6.11 11.70
CA GLU A 216 -3.31 6.81 12.74
C GLU A 216 -3.85 8.15 13.29
N ASP A 217 -4.75 8.84 12.59
CA ASP A 217 -5.27 10.14 13.03
C ASP A 217 -6.53 10.01 13.90
N PRO A 218 -6.72 10.87 14.93
CA PRO A 218 -7.94 10.88 15.73
C PRO A 218 -9.18 11.16 14.87
N GLU A 219 -10.17 10.27 14.95
CA GLU A 219 -11.47 10.47 14.28
C GLU A 219 -12.21 11.70 14.83
N THR A 220 -12.11 11.97 16.14
CA THR A 220 -12.80 13.08 16.83
C THR A 220 -11.81 14.08 17.41
N ASN A 221 -11.88 15.34 16.96
CA ASN A 221 -10.99 16.43 17.38
C ASN A 221 -11.79 17.56 18.06
N TRP A 222 -11.20 18.15 19.10
CA TRP A 222 -11.80 19.18 19.94
C TRP A 222 -11.04 20.51 19.84
N TYR A 223 -11.80 21.60 19.75
CA TYR A 223 -11.26 22.95 19.67
C TYR A 223 -12.02 23.87 20.63
N ARG A 224 -11.30 24.70 21.38
CA ARG A 224 -11.89 25.78 22.15
C ARG A 224 -12.19 26.94 21.21
N ILE A 225 -13.42 27.46 21.25
CA ILE A 225 -13.86 28.55 20.35
C ILE A 225 -14.40 29.75 21.11
N ARG A 226 -14.15 30.93 20.52
CA ARG A 226 -14.82 32.18 20.85
C ARG A 226 -15.29 32.84 19.55
N LEU A 227 -16.59 33.03 19.40
CA LEU A 227 -17.23 33.69 18.26
C LEU A 227 -17.78 35.04 18.72
N ALA A 228 -17.31 36.15 18.14
CA ALA A 228 -17.89 37.46 18.41
C ALA A 228 -19.29 37.57 17.77
N ARG A 229 -20.15 38.45 18.28
CA ARG A 229 -21.48 38.66 17.68
C ARG A 229 -21.40 39.02 16.18
N GLY A 230 -21.96 38.16 15.32
CA GLY A 230 -22.10 38.43 13.89
C GLY A 230 -22.07 37.17 13.03
N ALA A 231 -21.71 37.33 11.75
CA ALA A 231 -21.60 36.23 10.80
C ALA A 231 -20.20 35.61 10.82
N HIS A 232 -20.14 34.28 10.70
CA HIS A 232 -18.92 33.48 10.66
C HIS A 232 -18.96 32.46 9.53
N ARG A 233 -17.78 32.04 9.08
CA ARG A 233 -17.58 31.04 8.04
C ARG A 233 -16.71 29.91 8.55
N LEU A 234 -17.23 28.69 8.49
CA LEU A 234 -16.48 27.47 8.78
C LEU A 234 -16.21 26.75 7.46
N ARG A 235 -14.96 26.38 7.21
CA ARG A 235 -14.52 25.65 6.02
C ARG A 235 -13.73 24.42 6.45
N VAL A 236 -14.11 23.27 5.90
CA VAL A 236 -13.40 22.01 6.08
C VAL A 236 -13.08 21.44 4.70
N GLU A 237 -11.81 21.49 4.33
CA GLU A 237 -11.31 20.89 3.10
C GLU A 237 -10.94 19.44 3.40
N LEU A 238 -11.38 18.50 2.58
CA LEU A 238 -11.38 17.07 2.88
C LEU A 238 -10.85 16.27 1.70
N ALA A 239 -9.99 15.31 1.98
CA ALA A 239 -9.51 14.36 0.98
C ALA A 239 -9.26 12.98 1.62
N SER A 240 -9.67 11.91 0.95
CA SER A 240 -9.30 10.54 1.31
C SER A 240 -9.36 9.66 0.07
N PRO A 241 -8.37 8.77 -0.14
CA PRO A 241 -8.43 7.73 -1.17
C PRO A 241 -9.65 6.81 -1.03
N ASN A 242 -10.20 6.67 0.17
CA ASN A 242 -11.32 5.77 0.48
C ASN A 242 -12.67 6.51 0.63
N GLY A 243 -12.71 7.79 0.28
CA GLY A 243 -13.90 8.66 0.41
C GLY A 243 -13.92 9.42 1.74
N PRO A 244 -13.80 10.75 1.73
CA PRO A 244 -13.78 11.52 2.97
C PRO A 244 -15.18 11.81 3.50
N GLY A 245 -15.29 12.10 4.80
CA GLY A 245 -16.53 12.56 5.42
C GLY A 245 -16.29 13.33 6.71
N VAL A 246 -17.20 14.22 7.07
CA VAL A 246 -17.09 15.05 8.27
C VAL A 246 -18.44 15.23 8.95
N ARG A 247 -18.43 15.34 10.27
CA ARG A 247 -19.54 15.87 11.07
C ARG A 247 -18.99 16.94 12.00
N VAL A 248 -19.69 18.06 12.08
CA VAL A 248 -19.29 19.20 12.91
C VAL A 248 -20.38 19.52 13.92
N SER A 249 -19.95 19.76 15.17
CA SER A 249 -20.81 20.22 16.26
C SER A 249 -20.28 21.51 16.88
N VAL A 250 -21.18 22.44 17.21
CA VAL A 250 -20.87 23.63 18.03
C VAL A 250 -21.58 23.50 19.37
N LEU A 251 -20.80 23.48 20.45
CA LEU A 251 -21.26 23.12 21.80
C LEU A 251 -21.00 24.24 22.80
N ASP A 252 -21.79 24.30 23.86
CA ASP A 252 -21.48 25.09 25.06
C ASP A 252 -20.51 24.36 26.00
N ASP A 253 -20.16 24.98 27.14
CA ASP A 253 -19.27 24.40 28.14
C ASP A 253 -19.85 23.17 28.87
N ARG A 254 -21.07 22.75 28.52
CA ARG A 254 -21.76 21.57 29.04
C ARG A 254 -22.04 20.53 27.95
N GLY A 255 -21.49 20.71 26.74
CA GLY A 255 -21.70 19.81 25.61
C GLY A 255 -23.11 19.88 25.02
N GLY A 256 -23.90 20.90 25.38
CA GLY A 256 -25.21 21.18 24.79
C GLY A 256 -25.11 22.12 23.58
N SER A 257 -26.24 22.38 22.92
CA SER A 257 -26.29 23.37 21.82
C SER A 257 -26.04 24.78 22.36
N THR A 258 -25.15 25.53 21.71
CA THR A 258 -24.82 26.90 22.11
C THR A 258 -25.99 27.84 21.82
N ALA A 259 -26.61 28.37 22.88
CA ALA A 259 -27.65 29.38 22.76
C ALA A 259 -27.10 30.60 21.99
N GLY A 260 -27.67 30.89 20.82
CA GLY A 260 -27.32 32.06 20.02
C GLY A 260 -26.50 31.80 18.76
N VAL A 261 -25.99 30.58 18.53
CA VAL A 261 -25.35 30.22 17.24
C VAL A 261 -26.34 29.46 16.37
N ARG A 262 -26.48 29.86 15.10
CA ARG A 262 -27.34 29.16 14.13
C ARG A 262 -26.66 29.04 12.78
N ALA A 263 -26.80 27.88 12.14
CA ALA A 263 -26.45 27.74 10.72
C ALA A 263 -27.43 28.52 9.85
N THR A 264 -26.93 29.20 8.81
CA THR A 264 -27.74 29.97 7.88
C THR A 264 -27.35 29.65 6.43
N ASP A 265 -28.31 29.77 5.52
CA ASP A 265 -28.08 29.55 4.08
C ASP A 265 -27.61 30.82 3.36
N ARG A 266 -27.40 31.93 4.11
CA ARG A 266 -27.04 33.23 3.55
C ARG A 266 -25.56 33.51 3.78
N PRO A 267 -24.74 33.59 2.71
CA PRO A 267 -23.36 34.05 2.86
C PRO A 267 -23.33 35.53 3.30
N SER A 268 -22.35 35.89 4.13
CA SER A 268 -22.01 37.28 4.46
C SER A 268 -20.77 37.69 3.68
N ASP A 269 -20.69 38.94 3.24
CA ASP A 269 -19.49 39.46 2.56
C ASP A 269 -18.38 39.83 3.56
N VAL A 270 -18.71 39.91 4.86
CA VAL A 270 -17.77 40.26 5.94
C VAL A 270 -17.96 39.29 7.09
N TRP A 271 -16.88 38.62 7.48
CA TRP A 271 -16.82 37.73 8.64
C TRP A 271 -16.41 38.50 9.89
N THR A 272 -16.98 38.11 11.02
CA THR A 272 -16.66 38.66 12.33
C THR A 272 -15.42 37.92 12.88
N GLY A 273 -14.68 38.53 13.79
CA GLY A 273 -13.51 37.87 14.38
C GLY A 273 -13.88 36.68 15.26
N SER A 274 -13.06 35.64 15.20
CA SER A 274 -13.09 34.46 16.08
C SER A 274 -11.71 34.15 16.66
N GLU A 275 -11.70 33.43 17.78
CA GLU A 275 -10.51 32.81 18.36
C GLU A 275 -10.78 31.31 18.45
N VAL A 276 -9.90 30.49 17.86
CA VAL A 276 -10.01 29.03 17.86
C VAL A 276 -8.65 28.41 18.16
N GLU A 277 -8.60 27.50 19.13
CA GLU A 277 -7.39 26.78 19.51
C GLU A 277 -7.66 25.29 19.72
N ILE A 278 -6.71 24.44 19.36
CA ILE A 278 -6.76 23.00 19.66
C ILE A 278 -6.71 22.82 21.18
N SER A 279 -7.67 22.11 21.75
CA SER A 279 -7.70 21.84 23.20
C SER A 279 -8.36 20.50 23.48
N LEU A 280 -7.80 19.75 24.42
CA LEU A 280 -8.49 18.60 25.00
C LEU A 280 -9.67 19.08 25.86
N PRO A 281 -10.75 18.28 25.96
CA PRO A 281 -11.80 18.50 26.95
C PRO A 281 -11.25 18.53 28.39
N PRO A 282 -11.88 19.28 29.32
CA PRO A 282 -11.35 19.50 30.67
C PRO A 282 -11.03 18.23 31.45
N ALA A 283 -11.93 17.24 31.46
CA ALA A 283 -11.76 15.98 32.18
C ALA A 283 -10.50 15.22 31.74
N GLU A 284 -10.25 15.17 30.43
CA GLU A 284 -9.08 14.51 29.86
C GLU A 284 -7.81 15.31 30.07
N ALA A 285 -7.86 16.63 29.91
CA ALA A 285 -6.72 17.50 30.13
C ALA A 285 -6.20 17.37 31.58
N GLU A 286 -7.11 17.27 32.55
CA GLU A 286 -6.75 17.04 33.96
C GLU A 286 -6.14 15.65 34.18
N LEU A 287 -6.73 14.59 33.61
CA LEU A 287 -6.21 13.23 33.73
C LEU A 287 -4.82 13.10 33.10
N SER A 288 -4.65 13.56 31.86
CA SER A 288 -3.40 13.46 31.11
C SER A 288 -2.27 14.17 31.85
N LYS A 289 -2.50 15.40 32.31
CA LYS A 289 -1.53 16.16 33.11
C LYS A 289 -1.12 15.43 34.39
N ARG A 290 -2.08 14.85 35.13
CA ARG A 290 -1.79 14.06 36.34
C ARG A 290 -0.94 12.82 36.03
N LEU A 291 -1.21 12.13 34.91
CA LEU A 291 -0.47 10.95 34.48
C LEU A 291 0.97 11.26 34.05
N GLU A 292 1.16 12.40 33.40
CA GLU A 292 2.47 12.93 33.03
C GLU A 292 3.30 13.28 34.27
N ASP A 293 2.72 13.99 35.24
CA ASP A 293 3.42 14.46 36.44
C ASP A 293 3.75 13.35 37.46
N GLY A 294 2.95 12.27 37.52
CA GLY A 294 2.93 11.35 38.67
C GLY A 294 3.11 9.86 38.40
N GLY A 295 3.18 9.40 37.13
CA GLY A 295 3.26 7.97 36.81
C GLY A 295 2.06 7.20 37.38
N GLY A 296 0.87 7.45 36.84
CA GLY A 296 -0.40 6.95 37.38
C GLY A 296 -0.50 5.42 37.46
N SER A 297 -1.52 4.98 38.19
CA SER A 297 -1.86 3.56 38.34
C SER A 297 -2.22 2.91 37.01
N THR A 298 -2.10 1.58 36.91
CA THR A 298 -2.51 0.82 35.72
C THR A 298 -3.96 1.10 35.32
N ALA A 299 -4.86 1.30 36.29
CA ALA A 299 -6.27 1.63 36.03
C ALA A 299 -6.43 3.03 35.41
N GLU A 300 -5.72 4.04 35.91
CA GLU A 300 -5.76 5.41 35.35
C GLU A 300 -5.15 5.48 33.94
N LEU A 301 -4.08 4.71 33.68
CA LEU A 301 -3.50 4.61 32.33
C LEU A 301 -4.45 3.92 31.34
N LEU A 302 -5.16 2.87 31.79
CA LEU A 302 -6.16 2.20 30.96
C LEU A 302 -7.43 3.06 30.76
N LEU A 303 -7.75 3.95 31.71
CA LEU A 303 -8.79 4.97 31.56
C LEU A 303 -8.41 5.98 30.45
N ALA A 304 -7.19 6.51 30.48
CA ALA A 304 -6.70 7.40 29.42
C ALA A 304 -6.68 6.69 28.05
N ALA A 305 -6.28 5.41 28.01
CA ALA A 305 -6.38 4.61 26.80
C ALA A 305 -7.82 4.46 26.29
N GLN A 306 -8.80 4.30 27.18
CA GLN A 306 -10.21 4.22 26.82
C GLN A 306 -10.77 5.54 26.27
N LEU A 307 -10.36 6.68 26.82
CA LEU A 307 -10.76 7.99 26.31
C LEU A 307 -10.20 8.23 24.89
N ALA A 308 -8.91 7.95 24.69
CA ALA A 308 -8.30 7.98 23.37
C ALA A 308 -9.02 7.03 22.38
N ARG A 309 -9.31 5.81 22.81
CA ARG A 309 -10.10 4.84 22.03
C ARG A 309 -11.46 5.39 21.61
N GLY A 310 -12.18 6.04 22.52
CA GLY A 310 -13.52 6.58 22.24
C GLY A 310 -13.51 7.74 21.24
N ARG A 311 -12.39 8.45 21.10
CA ARG A 311 -12.17 9.48 20.07
C ARG A 311 -11.61 8.93 18.75
N GLY A 312 -11.41 7.62 18.66
CA GLY A 312 -10.77 7.01 17.52
C GLY A 312 -9.30 7.42 17.38
N ASP A 313 -8.57 7.59 18.49
CA ASP A 313 -7.13 7.91 18.51
C ASP A 313 -6.32 6.65 18.91
N PRO A 314 -5.95 5.78 17.96
CA PRO A 314 -5.22 4.55 18.26
C PRO A 314 -3.78 4.80 18.71
N ILE A 315 -3.17 5.92 18.29
CA ILE A 315 -1.80 6.27 18.68
C ILE A 315 -1.76 6.52 20.19
N THR A 316 -2.63 7.42 20.67
CA THR A 316 -2.70 7.75 22.09
C THR A 316 -3.23 6.55 22.90
N GLU A 317 -4.17 5.76 22.37
CA GLU A 317 -4.62 4.50 22.98
C GLU A 317 -3.44 3.54 23.22
N TYR A 318 -2.64 3.30 22.19
CA TYR A 318 -1.50 2.38 22.25
C TYR A 318 -0.43 2.85 23.25
N GLY A 319 -0.04 4.13 23.19
CA GLY A 319 0.96 4.71 24.09
C GLY A 319 0.58 4.55 25.57
N TRP A 320 -0.69 4.79 25.93
CA TRP A 320 -1.17 4.59 27.29
C TRP A 320 -1.19 3.11 27.71
N ILE A 321 -1.57 2.19 26.80
CA ILE A 321 -1.56 0.74 27.07
C ILE A 321 -0.14 0.22 27.30
N GLU A 322 0.83 0.62 26.47
CA GLU A 322 2.23 0.20 26.63
C GLU A 322 2.81 0.74 27.93
N ARG A 323 2.53 2.01 28.29
CA ARG A 323 2.92 2.56 29.59
C ARG A 323 2.29 1.79 30.75
N ALA A 324 1.02 1.42 30.64
CA ALA A 324 0.34 0.58 31.64
C ALA A 324 0.99 -0.80 31.78
N ARG A 325 1.39 -1.40 30.65
CA ARG A 325 2.05 -2.71 30.61
C ARG A 325 3.49 -2.64 31.11
N ALA A 326 4.22 -1.55 30.88
CA ALA A 326 5.54 -1.32 31.44
C ALA A 326 5.48 -1.20 32.98
N ASN A 327 4.44 -0.54 33.51
CA ASN A 327 4.21 -0.43 34.95
C ASN A 327 3.87 -1.77 35.61
N ASP A 328 3.05 -2.62 34.96
CA ASP A 328 2.70 -3.96 35.45
C ASP A 328 2.67 -5.00 34.31
N PRO A 329 3.84 -5.60 33.95
CA PRO A 329 3.94 -6.49 32.80
C PRO A 329 3.19 -7.83 32.94
N LYS A 330 2.82 -8.21 34.17
CA LYS A 330 2.09 -9.46 34.45
C LYS A 330 0.60 -9.23 34.64
N ASN A 331 0.13 -7.99 34.50
CA ASN A 331 -1.28 -7.69 34.63
C ASN A 331 -2.07 -8.28 33.45
N PRO A 332 -3.05 -9.17 33.68
CA PRO A 332 -3.86 -9.72 32.59
C PRO A 332 -4.68 -8.64 31.86
N TRP A 333 -5.04 -7.52 32.52
CA TRP A 333 -5.84 -6.45 31.91
C TRP A 333 -5.05 -5.61 30.91
N THR A 334 -3.76 -5.37 31.14
CA THR A 334 -2.92 -4.66 30.16
C THR A 334 -2.65 -5.54 28.94
N ALA A 335 -2.45 -6.85 29.14
CA ALA A 335 -2.38 -7.83 28.05
C ALA A 335 -3.68 -7.85 27.23
N PHE A 336 -4.83 -7.84 27.91
CA PHE A 336 -6.13 -7.85 27.25
C PHE A 336 -6.44 -6.55 26.49
N ALA A 337 -6.16 -5.39 27.06
CA ALA A 337 -6.30 -4.10 26.38
C ALA A 337 -5.46 -4.06 25.10
N LEU A 338 -4.20 -4.49 25.18
CA LEU A 338 -3.30 -4.57 24.03
C LEU A 338 -3.79 -5.57 22.97
N ALA A 339 -4.33 -6.73 23.38
CA ALA A 339 -4.93 -7.68 22.47
C ALA A 339 -6.13 -7.09 21.72
N ARG A 340 -7.00 -6.34 22.42
CA ARG A 340 -8.16 -5.66 21.80
C ARG A 340 -7.74 -4.58 20.81
N HIS A 341 -6.71 -3.81 21.13
CA HIS A 341 -6.15 -2.80 20.23
C HIS A 341 -5.61 -3.47 18.95
N LYS A 342 -4.72 -4.46 19.09
CA LYS A 342 -4.13 -5.18 17.95
C LYS A 342 -5.15 -5.92 17.08
N PHE A 343 -6.18 -6.51 17.70
CA PHE A 343 -7.26 -7.15 16.96
C PHE A 343 -7.96 -6.18 15.99
N ARG A 344 -8.09 -4.89 16.37
CA ARG A 344 -8.71 -3.85 15.54
C ARG A 344 -7.81 -3.40 14.39
N GLU A 345 -6.51 -3.23 14.61
CA GLU A 345 -5.54 -2.83 13.57
C GLU A 345 -5.47 -3.84 12.41
N ASP A 346 -5.63 -5.12 12.70
CA ASP A 346 -5.48 -6.22 11.73
C ASP A 346 -6.61 -6.33 10.67
N GLY A 347 -7.49 -5.33 10.53
CA GLY A 347 -8.67 -5.33 9.66
C GLY A 347 -8.39 -5.58 8.18
N ASP A 348 -7.19 -5.21 7.70
CA ASP A 348 -6.84 -5.24 6.27
C ASP A 348 -5.57 -6.04 5.99
N GLY A 349 -5.69 -7.37 5.86
CA GLY A 349 -4.63 -8.23 5.29
C GLY A 349 -3.33 -8.36 6.12
N HIS A 350 -3.38 -8.13 7.43
CA HIS A 350 -2.21 -8.24 8.30
C HIS A 350 -1.76 -9.71 8.50
N GLY A 351 -0.46 -9.96 8.39
CA GLY A 351 0.12 -11.30 8.32
C GLY A 351 0.02 -12.14 9.61
N ALA A 352 0.28 -13.45 9.48
CA ALA A 352 0.18 -14.47 10.53
C ALA A 352 0.98 -14.21 11.83
N GLU A 353 1.83 -13.19 11.88
CA GLU A 353 2.60 -12.80 13.06
C GLU A 353 1.78 -11.93 14.03
N SER A 354 0.98 -10.99 13.52
CA SER A 354 0.12 -10.14 14.35
C SER A 354 -0.93 -10.98 15.07
N SER A 355 -1.59 -11.91 14.37
CA SER A 355 -2.52 -12.85 14.98
C SER A 355 -1.86 -13.76 16.04
N ARG A 356 -0.61 -14.19 15.83
CA ARG A 356 0.15 -14.96 16.83
C ARG A 356 0.39 -14.15 18.10
N ARG A 357 0.74 -12.86 17.95
CA ARG A 357 0.93 -11.96 19.10
C ARG A 357 -0.37 -11.68 19.83
N THR A 358 -1.46 -11.41 19.11
CA THR A 358 -2.80 -11.26 19.70
C THR A 358 -3.22 -12.51 20.46
N ALA A 359 -3.04 -13.70 19.89
CA ALA A 359 -3.31 -14.97 20.57
C ALA A 359 -2.44 -15.19 21.83
N GLN A 360 -1.18 -14.75 21.81
CA GLN A 360 -0.31 -14.79 23.01
C GLN A 360 -0.86 -13.87 24.11
N LEU A 361 -1.20 -12.64 23.78
CA LEU A 361 -1.74 -11.67 24.74
C LEU A 361 -3.07 -12.16 25.33
N LEU A 362 -3.93 -12.79 24.54
CA LEU A 362 -5.15 -13.42 25.03
C LEU A 362 -4.88 -14.60 25.98
N ARG A 363 -3.82 -15.39 25.76
CA ARG A 363 -3.39 -16.43 26.71
C ARG A 363 -2.96 -15.86 28.06
N GLU A 364 -2.25 -14.73 28.05
CA GLU A 364 -1.89 -14.00 29.27
C GLU A 364 -3.12 -13.44 30.01
N ALA A 365 -4.20 -13.16 29.28
CA ALA A 365 -5.46 -12.64 29.80
C ALA A 365 -6.52 -13.70 30.16
N THR A 366 -6.16 -14.99 30.23
CA THR A 366 -7.11 -16.11 30.42
C THR A 366 -7.91 -16.06 31.73
N SER A 367 -7.45 -15.31 32.74
CA SER A 367 -8.20 -15.06 33.97
C SER A 367 -9.40 -14.12 33.79
N ILE A 368 -9.49 -13.42 32.66
CA ILE A 368 -10.59 -12.53 32.29
C ILE A 368 -11.54 -13.31 31.38
N PRO A 369 -12.78 -13.63 31.81
CA PRO A 369 -13.73 -14.40 31.01
C PRO A 369 -13.98 -13.80 29.62
N GLY A 370 -14.08 -12.47 29.53
CA GLY A 370 -14.24 -11.73 28.26
C GLY A 370 -13.14 -12.00 27.24
N SER A 371 -11.92 -12.41 27.63
CA SER A 371 -10.84 -12.74 26.71
C SER A 371 -11.20 -13.87 25.73
N ARG A 372 -12.02 -14.83 26.17
CA ARG A 372 -12.48 -15.96 25.33
C ARG A 372 -13.39 -15.51 24.18
N LEU A 373 -14.15 -14.44 24.38
CA LEU A 373 -14.98 -13.86 23.31
C LEU A 373 -14.11 -13.34 22.16
N PHE A 374 -12.98 -12.71 22.50
CA PHE A 374 -12.00 -12.21 21.52
C PHE A 374 -11.17 -13.35 20.91
N GLU A 375 -10.82 -14.38 21.68
CA GLU A 375 -10.14 -15.58 21.14
C GLU A 375 -11.00 -16.27 20.07
N ARG A 376 -12.31 -16.36 20.30
CA ARG A 376 -13.26 -16.83 19.28
C ARG A 376 -13.25 -15.93 18.05
N ALA A 377 -13.27 -14.61 18.22
CA ALA A 377 -13.27 -13.67 17.11
C ALA A 377 -12.00 -13.80 16.25
N VAL A 378 -10.83 -14.00 16.88
CA VAL A 378 -9.57 -14.30 16.19
C VAL A 378 -9.68 -15.62 15.42
N ALA A 379 -10.19 -16.69 16.04
CA ALA A 379 -10.35 -17.98 15.36
C ALA A 379 -11.27 -17.90 14.14
N ALA A 380 -12.38 -17.16 14.25
CA ALA A 380 -13.29 -16.93 13.13
C ALA A 380 -12.61 -16.16 11.98
N ARG A 381 -11.83 -15.11 12.30
CA ARG A 381 -11.09 -14.32 11.30
C ARG A 381 -10.01 -15.13 10.57
N GLU A 382 -9.37 -16.07 11.27
CA GLU A 382 -8.36 -16.97 10.70
C GLU A 382 -8.95 -18.17 9.94
N GLY A 383 -10.28 -18.26 9.82
CA GLY A 383 -10.95 -19.41 9.18
C GLY A 383 -10.85 -20.71 9.99
N ARG A 384 -10.46 -20.66 11.26
CA ARG A 384 -10.43 -21.81 12.18
C ARG A 384 -11.83 -22.06 12.75
N ALA A 385 -12.75 -22.48 11.89
CA ALA A 385 -14.16 -22.68 12.22
C ALA A 385 -14.34 -23.59 13.46
N GLU A 386 -13.74 -24.79 13.47
CA GLU A 386 -13.88 -25.74 14.59
C GLU A 386 -13.47 -25.16 15.95
N ASP A 387 -12.41 -24.34 15.99
CA ASP A 387 -11.98 -23.67 17.21
C ASP A 387 -12.96 -22.57 17.64
N ALA A 388 -13.44 -21.75 16.70
CA ALA A 388 -14.41 -20.71 16.98
C ALA A 388 -15.73 -21.30 17.52
N GLU A 389 -16.12 -22.46 17.00
CA GLU A 389 -17.29 -23.21 17.44
C GLU A 389 -17.11 -23.82 18.83
N ARG A 390 -15.98 -24.50 19.07
CA ARG A 390 -15.65 -25.04 20.39
C ARG A 390 -15.64 -23.94 21.46
N LEU A 391 -15.05 -22.80 21.15
CA LEU A 391 -15.02 -21.65 22.07
C LEU A 391 -16.42 -21.08 22.32
N LEU A 392 -17.28 -21.03 21.30
CA LEU A 392 -18.68 -20.60 21.46
C LEU A 392 -19.47 -21.57 22.35
N ASP A 393 -19.30 -22.88 22.17
CA ASP A 393 -19.96 -23.89 23.01
C ASP A 393 -19.51 -23.79 24.47
N GLU A 394 -18.22 -23.53 24.71
CA GLU A 394 -17.69 -23.27 26.06
C GLU A 394 -18.28 -21.99 26.68
N LEU A 395 -18.37 -20.91 25.90
CA LEU A 395 -18.98 -19.65 26.31
C LEU A 395 -20.48 -19.83 26.63
N MET A 396 -21.22 -20.57 25.82
CA MET A 396 -22.64 -20.86 26.06
C MET A 396 -22.87 -21.68 27.33
N LYS A 397 -21.97 -22.62 27.65
CA LYS A 397 -22.06 -23.43 28.88
C LYS A 397 -21.79 -22.63 30.15
N SER A 398 -20.90 -21.63 30.07
CA SER A 398 -20.43 -20.88 31.24
C SER A 398 -21.17 -19.56 31.45
N ASN A 399 -21.55 -18.89 30.35
CA ASN A 399 -22.10 -17.52 30.33
C ASN A 399 -23.24 -17.39 29.33
N GLY A 400 -24.02 -18.46 29.12
CA GLY A 400 -25.08 -18.50 28.11
C GLY A 400 -26.25 -17.54 28.33
N ASP A 401 -26.31 -16.80 29.43
CA ASP A 401 -27.29 -15.72 29.68
C ASP A 401 -26.78 -14.34 29.24
N ASP A 402 -25.49 -14.16 28.95
CA ASP A 402 -24.96 -12.89 28.43
C ASP A 402 -25.50 -12.65 27.01
N VAL A 403 -26.10 -11.48 26.80
CA VAL A 403 -26.79 -11.12 25.55
C VAL A 403 -25.86 -11.11 24.33
N ARG A 404 -24.56 -10.82 24.51
CA ARG A 404 -23.59 -10.78 23.40
C ARG A 404 -23.26 -12.19 22.94
N ILE A 405 -23.08 -13.11 23.89
CA ILE A 405 -22.86 -14.54 23.59
C ILE A 405 -24.11 -15.14 22.96
N LEU A 406 -25.29 -14.84 23.51
CA LEU A 406 -26.57 -15.29 22.96
C LEU A 406 -26.80 -14.83 21.53
N ARG A 407 -26.49 -13.57 21.19
CA ARG A 407 -26.60 -13.09 19.80
C ARG A 407 -25.73 -13.88 18.83
N ILE A 408 -24.48 -14.13 19.23
CA ILE A 408 -23.54 -14.92 18.44
C ILE A 408 -24.08 -16.35 18.27
N TRP A 409 -24.58 -16.94 19.35
CA TRP A 409 -25.18 -18.27 19.34
C TRP A 409 -26.41 -18.35 18.43
N VAL A 410 -27.33 -17.37 18.48
CA VAL A 410 -28.51 -17.36 17.60
C VAL A 410 -28.09 -17.31 16.13
N ARG A 411 -27.13 -16.45 15.77
CA ARG A 411 -26.60 -16.40 14.38
C ARG A 411 -25.93 -17.71 13.96
N GLU A 412 -25.24 -18.36 14.89
CA GLU A 412 -24.63 -19.66 14.65
C GLU A 412 -25.68 -20.77 14.46
N ALA A 413 -26.68 -20.81 15.35
CA ALA A 413 -27.79 -21.76 15.29
C ALA A 413 -28.56 -21.62 13.96
N VAL A 414 -28.82 -20.39 13.53
CA VAL A 414 -29.38 -20.09 12.21
C VAL A 414 -28.52 -20.67 11.09
N ARG A 415 -27.20 -20.42 11.09
CA ARG A 415 -26.28 -20.93 10.06
C ARG A 415 -26.25 -22.46 9.99
N ARG A 416 -26.43 -23.12 11.14
CA ARG A 416 -26.46 -24.60 11.27
C ARG A 416 -27.82 -25.22 10.98
N GLY A 417 -28.87 -24.41 10.81
CA GLY A 417 -30.24 -24.89 10.65
C GLY A 417 -30.88 -25.39 11.95
N TRP A 418 -30.37 -24.96 13.10
CA TRP A 418 -30.88 -25.30 14.44
C TRP A 418 -32.03 -24.34 14.81
N ALA A 419 -33.19 -24.58 14.20
CA ALA A 419 -34.33 -23.68 14.28
C ALA A 419 -34.85 -23.48 15.72
N SER A 420 -34.96 -24.55 16.51
CA SER A 420 -35.46 -24.48 17.88
C SER A 420 -34.53 -23.67 18.77
N GLU A 421 -33.22 -23.88 18.63
CA GLU A 421 -32.18 -23.21 19.39
C GLU A 421 -32.08 -21.72 19.03
N ALA A 422 -32.27 -21.39 17.74
CA ALA A 422 -32.34 -20.01 17.28
C ALA A 422 -33.58 -19.28 17.84
N GLU A 423 -34.76 -19.91 17.80
CA GLU A 423 -35.99 -19.33 18.34
C GLU A 423 -35.94 -19.19 19.87
N GLU A 424 -35.44 -20.19 20.59
CA GLU A 424 -35.28 -20.13 22.05
C GLU A 424 -34.28 -19.04 22.46
N GLY A 425 -33.13 -18.97 21.78
CA GLY A 425 -32.13 -17.93 22.01
C GLY A 425 -32.67 -16.53 21.72
N LEU A 426 -33.43 -16.37 20.64
CA LEU A 426 -34.07 -15.11 20.28
C LEU A 426 -35.12 -14.69 21.33
N ALA A 427 -35.97 -15.60 21.80
CA ALA A 427 -36.98 -15.30 22.83
C ALA A 427 -36.33 -14.86 24.15
N ARG A 428 -35.18 -15.46 24.50
CA ARG A 428 -34.38 -15.03 25.65
C ARG A 428 -33.82 -13.62 25.46
N LEU A 429 -33.33 -13.29 24.26
CA LEU A 429 -32.88 -11.94 23.91
C LEU A 429 -34.01 -10.91 23.96
N GLU A 430 -35.19 -11.23 23.44
CA GLU A 430 -36.37 -10.34 23.49
C GLU A 430 -36.84 -10.09 24.93
N THR A 431 -36.67 -11.08 25.81
CA THR A 431 -36.99 -10.94 27.24
C THR A 431 -35.96 -10.06 27.95
N ALA A 432 -34.67 -10.24 27.65
CA ALA A 432 -33.59 -9.48 28.27
C ALA A 432 -33.51 -8.03 27.77
N LEU A 433 -33.85 -7.81 26.49
CA LEU A 433 -33.77 -6.53 25.79
C LEU A 433 -35.09 -6.23 25.07
N PRO A 434 -36.17 -5.95 25.82
CA PRO A 434 -37.46 -5.59 25.23
C PRO A 434 -37.32 -4.34 24.36
N ASP A 435 -38.04 -4.31 23.25
CA ASP A 435 -38.08 -3.19 22.29
C ASP A 435 -36.72 -2.79 21.68
N SER A 436 -35.68 -3.63 21.83
CA SER A 436 -34.37 -3.38 21.23
C SER A 436 -34.40 -3.57 19.72
N LEU A 437 -34.15 -2.49 18.98
CA LEU A 437 -34.11 -2.48 17.52
C LEU A 437 -33.08 -3.45 16.93
N SER A 438 -31.98 -3.67 17.65
CA SER A 438 -30.95 -4.62 17.22
C SER A 438 -31.39 -6.08 17.41
N VAL A 439 -32.19 -6.39 18.44
CA VAL A 439 -32.88 -7.68 18.57
C VAL A 439 -33.97 -7.81 17.51
N THR A 440 -34.69 -6.74 17.19
CA THR A 440 -35.66 -6.72 16.07
C THR A 440 -34.97 -7.02 14.73
N GLY A 441 -33.79 -6.45 14.48
CA GLY A 441 -32.97 -6.78 13.31
C GLY A 441 -32.55 -8.26 13.27
N LEU A 442 -32.12 -8.82 14.41
CA LEU A 442 -31.81 -10.25 14.51
C LEU A 442 -33.06 -11.13 14.33
N ARG A 443 -34.21 -10.74 14.85
CA ARG A 443 -35.49 -11.42 14.62
C ARG A 443 -35.83 -11.46 13.14
N LEU A 444 -35.63 -10.35 12.44
CA LEU A 444 -35.79 -10.27 11.00
C LEU A 444 -34.85 -11.28 10.29
N GLU A 445 -33.58 -11.36 10.67
CA GLU A 445 -32.63 -12.39 10.16
C GLU A 445 -33.13 -13.82 10.42
N VAL A 446 -33.54 -14.14 11.65
CA VAL A 446 -34.05 -15.47 12.05
C VAL A 446 -35.31 -15.85 11.26
N LEU A 447 -36.30 -14.95 11.17
CA LEU A 447 -37.54 -15.19 10.43
C LEU A 447 -37.27 -15.44 8.95
N SER A 448 -36.30 -14.75 8.36
CA SER A 448 -35.87 -14.97 6.97
C SER A 448 -35.26 -16.37 6.81
N SER A 449 -34.36 -16.78 7.70
CA SER A 449 -33.71 -18.08 7.59
C SER A 449 -34.63 -19.26 7.88
N LEU A 450 -35.66 -19.06 8.70
CA LEU A 450 -36.70 -20.06 8.97
C LEU A 450 -37.86 -20.01 7.97
N GLU A 451 -37.76 -19.18 6.93
CA GLU A 451 -38.78 -19.01 5.89
C GLU A 451 -40.16 -18.58 6.44
N ARG A 452 -40.20 -17.89 7.59
CA ARG A 452 -41.43 -17.35 8.22
C ARG A 452 -41.82 -15.99 7.62
N TRP A 453 -41.99 -15.96 6.30
CA TRP A 453 -42.16 -14.74 5.50
C TRP A 453 -43.32 -13.85 5.96
N ARG A 454 -44.48 -14.44 6.28
CA ARG A 454 -45.67 -13.69 6.71
C ARG A 454 -45.43 -12.89 8.00
N GLU A 455 -44.72 -13.46 8.96
CA GLU A 455 -44.42 -12.79 10.22
C GLU A 455 -43.34 -11.72 10.05
N ARG A 456 -42.35 -12.00 9.20
CA ARG A 456 -41.34 -11.03 8.79
C ARG A 456 -42.00 -9.81 8.14
N GLU A 457 -42.91 -10.01 7.20
CA GLU A 457 -43.64 -8.93 6.51
C GLU A 457 -44.50 -8.11 7.49
N MET A 458 -45.21 -8.76 8.41
CA MET A 458 -45.99 -8.06 9.44
C MET A 458 -45.11 -7.15 10.30
N LEU A 459 -43.94 -7.64 10.70
CA LEU A 459 -42.99 -6.85 11.49
C LEU A 459 -42.43 -5.67 10.69
N LEU A 460 -42.04 -5.90 9.44
CA LEU A 460 -41.54 -4.82 8.56
C LEU A 460 -42.60 -3.74 8.31
N ARG A 461 -43.87 -4.10 8.10
CA ARG A 461 -44.97 -3.12 7.94
C ARG A 461 -45.17 -2.28 9.20
N ALA A 462 -45.03 -2.88 10.38
CA ALA A 462 -45.09 -2.16 11.65
C ALA A 462 -43.93 -1.15 11.78
N LEU A 463 -42.71 -1.56 11.40
CA LEU A 463 -41.53 -0.68 11.38
C LEU A 463 -41.66 0.46 10.36
N ALA A 464 -42.22 0.18 9.17
CA ALA A 464 -42.46 1.19 8.14
C ALA A 464 -43.48 2.26 8.54
N SER A 465 -44.37 1.94 9.48
CA SER A 465 -45.42 2.84 9.99
C SER A 465 -45.01 3.57 11.28
N ALA A 466 -43.82 3.31 11.80
CA ALA A 466 -43.29 3.99 12.97
C ALA A 466 -42.90 5.44 12.63
N VAL A 467 -42.95 6.33 13.61
CA VAL A 467 -42.54 7.73 13.46
C VAL A 467 -41.41 8.01 14.47
N PRO A 468 -40.22 8.47 14.02
CA PRO A 468 -39.82 8.66 12.62
C PRO A 468 -39.59 7.34 11.86
N VAL A 469 -39.72 7.38 10.52
CA VAL A 469 -39.40 6.25 9.64
C VAL A 469 -37.89 6.14 9.48
N GLU A 470 -37.32 4.96 9.71
CA GLU A 470 -35.87 4.77 9.61
C GLU A 470 -35.43 4.27 8.23
N THR A 471 -34.42 4.92 7.64
CA THR A 471 -33.87 4.59 6.30
C THR A 471 -33.37 3.15 6.19
N ARG A 472 -32.81 2.58 7.27
CA ARG A 472 -32.25 1.21 7.26
C ARG A 472 -33.29 0.11 6.95
N TRP A 473 -34.57 0.38 7.15
CA TRP A 473 -35.63 -0.60 6.86
C TRP A 473 -36.11 -0.56 5.41
N ILE A 474 -35.84 0.53 4.67
CA ILE A 474 -36.29 0.71 3.28
C ILE A 474 -35.79 -0.43 2.38
N GLY A 475 -34.49 -0.76 2.45
CA GLY A 475 -33.94 -1.89 1.70
C GLY A 475 -34.51 -3.24 2.11
N GLN A 476 -34.81 -3.43 3.40
CA GLN A 476 -35.44 -4.67 3.89
C GLN A 476 -36.90 -4.81 3.43
N LEU A 477 -37.64 -3.69 3.35
CA LEU A 477 -39.00 -3.65 2.80
C LEU A 477 -38.99 -4.05 1.31
N GLY A 478 -38.13 -3.43 0.51
CA GLY A 478 -38.00 -3.76 -0.92
C GLY A 478 -37.68 -5.24 -1.16
N SER A 479 -36.65 -5.77 -0.48
CA SER A 479 -36.24 -7.18 -0.59
C SER A 479 -37.30 -8.19 -0.09
N SER A 480 -38.27 -7.76 0.71
CA SER A 480 -39.33 -8.61 1.26
C SER A 480 -40.66 -8.48 0.49
N CYS A 481 -40.62 -8.05 -0.78
CA CYS A 481 -41.80 -7.82 -1.64
C CYS A 481 -42.79 -6.77 -1.10
N LEU A 482 -42.33 -5.87 -0.22
CA LEU A 482 -43.10 -4.74 0.33
C LEU A 482 -42.67 -3.43 -0.33
N VAL A 483 -42.52 -3.46 -1.67
CA VAL A 483 -41.93 -2.36 -2.43
C VAL A 483 -42.80 -1.10 -2.36
N GLY A 484 -44.13 -1.23 -2.38
CA GLY A 484 -45.03 -0.08 -2.25
C GLY A 484 -44.89 0.63 -0.89
N GLU A 485 -44.71 -0.12 0.20
CA GLU A 485 -44.43 0.42 1.52
C GLU A 485 -43.03 1.05 1.60
N ALA A 486 -42.04 0.47 0.92
CA ALA A 486 -40.70 1.04 0.80
C ALA A 486 -40.71 2.38 0.05
N VAL A 487 -41.47 2.48 -1.04
CA VAL A 487 -41.67 3.74 -1.79
C VAL A 487 -42.31 4.79 -0.90
N ALA A 488 -43.42 4.48 -0.22
CA ALA A 488 -44.10 5.43 0.66
C ALA A 488 -43.21 5.92 1.81
N ALA A 489 -42.40 5.01 2.39
CA ALA A 489 -41.41 5.35 3.41
C ALA A 489 -40.33 6.30 2.86
N ALA A 490 -39.81 6.02 1.66
CA ALA A 490 -38.80 6.86 1.01
C ALA A 490 -39.36 8.24 0.59
N GLU A 491 -40.56 8.31 0.00
CA GLU A 491 -41.23 9.57 -0.35
C GLU A 491 -41.47 10.47 0.89
N THR A 492 -41.73 9.86 2.05
CA THR A 492 -41.88 10.62 3.32
C THR A 492 -40.57 11.31 3.73
N LEU A 493 -39.41 10.73 3.40
CA LEU A 493 -38.09 11.25 3.76
C LEU A 493 -37.46 12.16 2.68
N GLN A 494 -38.04 12.21 1.47
CA GLN A 494 -37.50 12.96 0.33
C GLN A 494 -37.36 14.49 0.60
N GLY A 495 -38.11 15.04 1.56
CA GLY A 495 -37.99 16.46 1.97
C GLY A 495 -36.96 16.74 3.06
N GLU A 496 -36.37 15.69 3.64
CA GLU A 496 -35.44 15.78 4.78
C GLU A 496 -34.00 15.42 4.42
N ILE A 497 -33.79 14.80 3.25
CA ILE A 497 -32.50 14.28 2.77
C ILE A 497 -32.21 14.85 1.38
N ASP A 498 -31.13 15.63 1.28
CA ASP A 498 -30.61 16.15 -0.01
C ASP A 498 -29.34 15.35 -0.39
N ASP A 499 -29.50 14.13 -0.91
CA ASP A 499 -28.42 13.22 -1.31
C ASP A 499 -28.77 12.46 -2.62
N PRO A 500 -27.95 12.54 -3.69
CA PRO A 500 -28.20 11.81 -4.93
C PRO A 500 -28.28 10.28 -4.77
N TYR A 501 -27.63 9.70 -3.75
CA TYR A 501 -27.73 8.27 -3.47
C TYR A 501 -29.13 7.87 -2.98
N PHE A 502 -29.79 8.76 -2.22
CA PHE A 502 -31.18 8.56 -1.81
C PHE A 502 -32.12 8.56 -3.01
N ASP A 503 -31.93 9.50 -3.95
CA ASP A 503 -32.70 9.55 -5.20
C ASP A 503 -32.49 8.31 -6.07
N VAL A 504 -31.25 7.81 -6.15
CA VAL A 504 -30.94 6.53 -6.82
C VAL A 504 -31.75 5.39 -6.20
N GLN A 505 -31.86 5.33 -4.87
CA GLN A 505 -32.67 4.30 -4.20
C GLN A 505 -34.16 4.46 -4.55
N LEU A 506 -34.69 5.68 -4.53
CA LEU A 506 -36.10 5.93 -4.85
C LEU A 506 -36.45 5.54 -6.29
N VAL A 507 -35.60 5.87 -7.27
CA VAL A 507 -35.76 5.44 -8.67
C VAL A 507 -35.77 3.90 -8.77
N ARG A 508 -34.86 3.20 -8.07
CA ARG A 508 -34.82 1.73 -8.05
C ARG A 508 -36.10 1.14 -7.46
N LEU A 509 -36.60 1.71 -6.37
CA LEU A 509 -37.85 1.26 -5.75
C LEU A 509 -39.05 1.42 -6.69
N HIS A 510 -39.16 2.53 -7.43
CA HIS A 510 -40.21 2.69 -8.44
C HIS A 510 -40.09 1.66 -9.57
N LEU A 511 -38.86 1.35 -10.04
CA LEU A 511 -38.62 0.30 -11.04
C LEU A 511 -39.03 -1.08 -10.54
N GLU A 512 -38.69 -1.42 -9.29
CA GLU A 512 -39.06 -2.66 -8.62
C GLU A 512 -40.58 -2.77 -8.40
N ASN A 513 -41.25 -1.64 -8.12
CA ASN A 513 -42.70 -1.56 -7.97
C ASN A 513 -43.44 -1.67 -9.33
N GLY A 514 -42.71 -1.67 -10.45
CA GLY A 514 -43.26 -1.71 -11.79
C GLY A 514 -43.77 -0.36 -12.31
N ASP A 515 -43.61 0.73 -11.54
CA ASP A 515 -44.01 2.08 -11.93
C ASP A 515 -42.87 2.78 -12.68
N ARG A 516 -42.72 2.40 -13.95
CA ARG A 516 -41.66 2.94 -14.81
C ARG A 516 -41.80 4.42 -15.12
N GLU A 517 -43.03 4.94 -15.10
CA GLU A 517 -43.26 6.36 -15.36
C GLU A 517 -42.81 7.19 -14.16
N ALA A 518 -43.18 6.77 -12.94
CA ALA A 518 -42.66 7.38 -11.72
C ALA A 518 -41.13 7.29 -11.65
N ALA A 519 -40.55 6.13 -11.98
CA ALA A 519 -39.09 5.98 -12.03
C ALA A 519 -38.42 6.94 -13.02
N ARG A 520 -39.01 7.16 -14.20
CA ARG A 520 -38.49 8.13 -15.18
C ARG A 520 -38.64 9.57 -14.70
N MET A 521 -39.80 9.94 -14.14
CA MET A 521 -40.01 11.27 -13.59
C MET A 521 -39.01 11.58 -12.47
N GLU A 522 -38.80 10.62 -11.58
CA GLU A 522 -37.87 10.74 -10.46
C GLU A 522 -36.42 10.81 -10.95
N LEU A 523 -36.05 10.03 -11.96
CA LEU A 523 -34.74 10.11 -12.61
C LEU A 523 -34.49 11.46 -13.26
N GLU A 524 -35.47 12.04 -13.95
CA GLU A 524 -35.36 13.38 -14.55
C GLU A 524 -35.30 14.48 -13.48
N ARG A 525 -36.02 14.33 -12.36
CA ARG A 525 -35.91 15.22 -11.19
C ARG A 525 -34.49 15.19 -10.63
N ALA A 526 -33.95 14.00 -10.39
CA ALA A 526 -32.59 13.81 -9.88
C ALA A 526 -31.53 14.38 -10.85
N ARG A 527 -31.68 14.20 -12.17
CA ARG A 527 -30.80 14.86 -13.16
C ARG A 527 -30.92 16.37 -13.15
N ALA A 528 -32.14 16.88 -12.99
CA ALA A 528 -32.39 18.32 -12.88
C ALA A 528 -31.88 18.90 -11.56
N GLU A 529 -31.56 18.11 -10.55
CA GLU A 529 -30.99 18.57 -9.29
C GLU A 529 -29.48 18.43 -9.26
N TRP A 530 -28.99 17.22 -9.56
CA TRP A 530 -27.59 16.82 -9.38
C TRP A 530 -26.73 16.88 -10.63
N GLY A 531 -27.34 16.82 -11.82
CA GLY A 531 -26.66 16.70 -13.12
C GLY A 531 -26.60 15.27 -13.66
N ASP A 532 -25.79 15.03 -14.70
CA ASP A 532 -25.74 13.75 -15.42
C ASP A 532 -24.73 12.77 -14.79
N LEU A 533 -25.08 12.19 -13.64
CA LEU A 533 -24.25 11.19 -12.98
C LEU A 533 -24.19 9.86 -13.77
N PRO A 534 -23.04 9.14 -13.79
CA PRO A 534 -22.94 7.85 -14.48
C PRO A 534 -23.96 6.81 -13.99
N ILE A 535 -24.30 6.81 -12.71
CA ILE A 535 -25.32 5.90 -12.15
C ILE A 535 -26.72 6.16 -12.73
N PHE A 536 -27.04 7.40 -13.10
CA PHE A 536 -28.32 7.74 -13.72
C PHE A 536 -28.44 7.15 -15.12
N ASP A 537 -27.34 6.91 -15.82
CA ASP A 537 -27.35 6.25 -17.12
C ASP A 537 -27.67 4.76 -16.99
N GLN A 538 -27.16 4.10 -15.95
CA GLN A 538 -27.53 2.73 -15.63
C GLN A 538 -29.02 2.62 -15.32
N LEU A 539 -29.56 3.54 -14.52
CA LEU A 539 -30.99 3.58 -14.20
C LEU A 539 -31.86 3.88 -15.43
N ALA A 540 -31.42 4.77 -16.32
CA ALA A 540 -32.11 5.06 -17.58
C ALA A 540 -32.24 3.81 -18.46
N LEU A 541 -31.20 2.98 -18.53
CA LEU A 541 -31.23 1.71 -19.28
C LEU A 541 -32.24 0.73 -18.69
N VAL A 542 -32.28 0.59 -17.36
CA VAL A 542 -33.26 -0.27 -16.69
C VAL A 542 -34.69 0.24 -16.90
N ALA A 543 -34.90 1.56 -16.77
CA ALA A 543 -36.19 2.20 -17.01
C ALA A 543 -36.68 2.07 -18.46
N ALA A 544 -35.74 2.01 -19.42
CA ALA A 544 -36.02 1.79 -20.84
C ALA A 544 -36.30 0.32 -21.21
N GLY A 545 -36.18 -0.62 -20.27
CA GLY A 545 -36.39 -2.04 -20.54
C GLY A 545 -37.73 -2.31 -21.23
N GLY A 546 -37.75 -3.11 -22.31
CA GLY A 546 -38.97 -3.39 -23.07
C GLY A 546 -39.41 -2.32 -24.07
N ASP A 547 -38.72 -1.17 -24.15
CA ASP A 547 -38.85 -0.17 -25.21
C ASP A 547 -37.52 -0.09 -26.00
N PRO A 548 -37.44 -0.70 -27.20
CA PRO A 548 -36.21 -0.70 -28.00
C PRO A 548 -35.70 0.68 -28.37
N GLU A 549 -36.59 1.65 -28.61
CA GLU A 549 -36.17 3.01 -29.00
C GLU A 549 -35.65 3.79 -27.79
N ALA A 550 -36.32 3.68 -26.64
CA ALA A 550 -35.81 4.27 -25.40
C ALA A 550 -34.48 3.65 -25.00
N MET A 551 -34.32 2.33 -25.15
CA MET A 551 -33.07 1.64 -24.88
C MET A 551 -31.94 2.14 -25.79
N GLN A 552 -32.19 2.27 -27.09
CA GLN A 552 -31.19 2.78 -28.03
C GLN A 552 -30.77 4.23 -27.70
N ARG A 553 -31.72 5.09 -27.32
CA ARG A 553 -31.42 6.47 -26.88
C ARG A 553 -30.62 6.49 -25.58
N ALA A 554 -30.97 5.67 -24.60
CA ALA A 554 -30.27 5.57 -23.32
C ALA A 554 -28.82 5.07 -23.51
N VAL A 555 -28.61 4.01 -24.31
CA VAL A 555 -27.26 3.51 -24.65
C VAL A 555 -26.44 4.57 -25.39
N ALA A 556 -27.05 5.27 -26.36
CA ALA A 556 -26.35 6.29 -27.13
C ALA A 556 -25.90 7.47 -26.24
N GLY A 557 -26.79 7.98 -25.37
CA GLY A 557 -26.45 9.07 -24.46
C GLY A 557 -25.40 8.67 -23.43
N ALA A 558 -25.48 7.45 -22.89
CA ALA A 558 -24.48 6.94 -21.95
C ALA A 558 -23.09 6.79 -22.61
N LEU A 559 -23.04 6.27 -23.84
CA LEU A 559 -21.78 6.15 -24.61
C LEU A 559 -21.25 7.48 -25.16
N GLU A 560 -22.04 8.56 -25.13
CA GLU A 560 -21.54 9.91 -25.42
C GLU A 560 -20.77 10.47 -24.21
N ARG A 561 -21.18 10.10 -22.99
CA ARG A 561 -20.53 10.52 -21.74
C ARG A 561 -19.37 9.62 -21.30
N ASP A 562 -19.48 8.31 -21.53
CA ASP A 562 -18.43 7.31 -21.23
C ASP A 562 -18.21 6.41 -22.47
N PRO A 563 -17.47 6.89 -23.47
CA PRO A 563 -17.34 6.23 -24.77
C PRO A 563 -16.53 4.93 -24.74
N SER A 564 -15.74 4.70 -23.69
CA SER A 564 -14.98 3.46 -23.47
C SER A 564 -15.69 2.45 -22.55
N ASN A 565 -16.95 2.70 -22.17
CA ASN A 565 -17.72 1.79 -21.33
C ASN A 565 -17.95 0.45 -22.03
N LEU A 566 -17.13 -0.55 -21.68
CA LEU A 566 -17.11 -1.82 -22.39
C LEU A 566 -18.42 -2.60 -22.25
N GLN A 567 -19.08 -2.52 -21.09
CA GLN A 567 -20.37 -3.18 -20.87
C GLN A 567 -21.44 -2.61 -21.80
N LEU A 568 -21.55 -1.29 -21.91
CA LEU A 568 -22.50 -0.63 -22.80
C LEU A 568 -22.19 -0.85 -24.28
N LEU A 569 -20.90 -0.90 -24.65
CA LEU A 569 -20.47 -1.21 -26.00
C LEU A 569 -20.84 -2.64 -26.42
N THR A 570 -20.64 -3.64 -25.54
CA THR A 570 -21.06 -5.02 -25.84
C THR A 570 -22.56 -5.13 -26.05
N LEU A 571 -23.37 -4.38 -25.29
CA LEU A 571 -24.82 -4.28 -25.52
C LEU A 571 -25.12 -3.64 -26.88
N ALA A 572 -24.45 -2.53 -27.22
CA ALA A 572 -24.62 -1.88 -28.52
C ALA A 572 -24.23 -2.80 -29.69
N TRP A 573 -23.16 -3.60 -29.55
CA TRP A 573 -22.73 -4.56 -30.57
C TRP A 573 -23.77 -5.66 -30.80
N ARG A 574 -24.38 -6.18 -29.73
CA ARG A 574 -25.50 -7.14 -29.82
C ARG A 574 -26.74 -6.56 -30.49
N GLN A 575 -26.90 -5.23 -30.44
CA GLN A 575 -27.97 -4.49 -31.12
C GLN A 575 -27.60 -4.06 -32.56
N GLY A 576 -26.46 -4.51 -33.08
CA GLY A 576 -26.06 -4.30 -34.48
C GLY A 576 -25.06 -3.15 -34.72
N ARG A 577 -24.56 -2.48 -33.66
CA ARG A 577 -23.45 -1.53 -33.81
C ARG A 577 -22.18 -2.30 -34.18
N VAL A 578 -21.50 -1.90 -35.25
CA VAL A 578 -20.25 -2.55 -35.66
C VAL A 578 -19.10 -2.15 -34.70
N PRO A 579 -18.35 -3.11 -34.12
CA PRO A 579 -17.20 -2.79 -33.27
C PRO A 579 -16.06 -2.18 -34.08
N PHE A 580 -15.25 -1.32 -33.45
CA PHE A 580 -14.16 -0.60 -34.12
C PHE A 580 -13.09 -1.54 -34.68
N TYR A 581 -12.88 -2.68 -34.02
CA TYR A 581 -11.89 -3.69 -34.40
C TYR A 581 -12.38 -4.65 -35.50
N ALA A 582 -13.66 -4.62 -35.90
CA ALA A 582 -14.21 -5.56 -36.89
C ALA A 582 -13.39 -5.63 -38.20
N PRO A 583 -12.87 -4.51 -38.76
CA PRO A 583 -12.06 -4.57 -39.98
C PRO A 583 -10.67 -5.19 -39.82
N PHE A 584 -10.20 -5.37 -38.58
CA PHE A 584 -8.87 -5.89 -38.26
C PHE A 584 -8.88 -7.37 -37.87
N GLN A 585 -10.06 -7.95 -37.59
CA GLN A 585 -10.18 -9.35 -37.18
C GLN A 585 -9.59 -10.31 -38.22
N VAL A 586 -8.78 -11.25 -37.73
CA VAL A 586 -8.10 -12.26 -38.55
C VAL A 586 -8.76 -13.64 -38.39
N GLU A 587 -8.95 -14.38 -39.48
CA GLU A 587 -9.40 -15.78 -39.38
C GLU A 587 -8.24 -16.72 -39.06
N ALA A 588 -8.14 -17.14 -37.80
CA ALA A 588 -7.00 -17.87 -37.24
C ALA A 588 -6.53 -19.08 -38.05
N ARG A 589 -7.46 -19.90 -38.57
CA ARG A 589 -7.10 -21.09 -39.38
C ARG A 589 -6.51 -20.72 -40.73
N ALA A 590 -7.08 -19.72 -41.39
CA ALA A 590 -6.58 -19.25 -42.69
C ALA A 590 -5.19 -18.64 -42.50
N PHE A 591 -5.03 -17.81 -41.48
CA PHE A 591 -3.76 -17.15 -41.15
C PHE A 591 -2.67 -18.16 -40.76
N ALA A 592 -2.97 -19.12 -39.89
CA ALA A 592 -2.01 -20.14 -39.49
C ALA A 592 -1.62 -21.08 -40.65
N ALA A 593 -2.54 -21.35 -41.58
CA ALA A 593 -2.25 -22.15 -42.77
C ALA A 593 -1.29 -21.43 -43.74
N GLU A 594 -1.45 -20.11 -43.89
CA GLU A 594 -0.56 -19.26 -44.69
C GLU A 594 0.84 -19.16 -44.07
N HIS A 595 0.92 -19.12 -42.73
CA HIS A 595 2.16 -18.94 -41.98
C HIS A 595 2.73 -20.23 -41.38
N ARG A 596 2.30 -21.40 -41.89
CA ARG A 596 2.64 -22.71 -41.30
C ARG A 596 4.14 -22.98 -41.22
N ASP A 597 4.93 -22.42 -42.14
CA ASP A 597 6.36 -22.69 -42.26
C ASP A 597 7.22 -21.78 -41.34
N LEU A 598 6.64 -20.78 -40.66
CA LEU A 598 7.37 -19.85 -39.79
C LEU A 598 7.71 -20.47 -38.42
N GLY A 599 8.92 -20.24 -37.91
CA GLY A 599 9.33 -20.59 -36.54
C GLY A 599 9.08 -22.06 -36.20
N THR A 600 9.52 -22.98 -37.08
CA THR A 600 9.41 -24.44 -36.86
C THR A 600 10.58 -25.01 -36.05
N ASP A 601 11.65 -24.23 -35.92
CA ASP A 601 12.91 -24.51 -35.23
C ASP A 601 12.97 -23.98 -33.79
N VAL A 602 11.93 -23.27 -33.35
CA VAL A 602 11.81 -22.68 -32.00
C VAL A 602 10.80 -23.45 -31.14
N ASP A 603 10.85 -23.29 -29.82
CA ASP A 603 9.92 -23.96 -28.90
C ASP A 603 8.47 -23.53 -29.10
N ALA A 604 8.24 -22.23 -29.34
CA ALA A 604 6.94 -21.63 -29.64
C ALA A 604 7.10 -20.44 -30.58
N VAL A 605 6.08 -20.21 -31.41
CA VAL A 605 6.00 -19.06 -32.33
C VAL A 605 4.69 -18.32 -32.13
N LEU A 606 4.75 -17.00 -31.97
CA LEU A 606 3.60 -16.11 -31.95
C LEU A 606 3.29 -15.72 -33.40
N LEU A 607 2.45 -16.49 -34.07
CA LEU A 607 2.14 -16.30 -35.49
C LEU A 607 1.48 -14.95 -35.75
N LEU A 608 0.55 -14.54 -34.88
CA LEU A 608 -0.10 -13.24 -34.89
C LEU A 608 0.03 -12.62 -33.51
N ASP A 609 0.47 -11.37 -33.49
CA ASP A 609 0.52 -10.46 -32.36
C ASP A 609 -0.08 -9.14 -32.85
N GLN A 610 -1.39 -9.00 -32.77
CA GLN A 610 -2.06 -7.80 -33.27
C GLN A 610 -2.76 -7.06 -32.15
N ALA A 611 -2.47 -5.77 -32.05
CA ALA A 611 -3.14 -4.83 -31.17
C ALA A 611 -3.76 -3.68 -31.97
N VAL A 612 -5.01 -3.35 -31.66
CA VAL A 612 -5.70 -2.18 -32.21
C VAL A 612 -6.29 -1.38 -31.08
N GLU A 613 -5.81 -0.15 -30.91
CA GLU A 613 -6.25 0.72 -29.83
C GLU A 613 -7.00 1.93 -30.37
N ARG A 614 -8.16 2.22 -29.78
CA ARG A 614 -8.97 3.39 -30.09
C ARG A 614 -8.97 4.36 -28.91
N ILE A 615 -8.34 5.51 -29.09
CA ILE A 615 -8.30 6.61 -28.13
C ILE A 615 -9.56 7.48 -28.26
N PHE A 616 -10.09 7.93 -27.12
CA PHE A 616 -11.16 8.91 -27.04
C PHE A 616 -10.65 10.28 -26.53
N PRO A 617 -11.38 11.37 -26.82
CA PRO A 617 -10.97 12.71 -26.37
C PRO A 617 -10.87 12.87 -24.85
N ASP A 618 -11.57 12.04 -24.07
CA ASP A 618 -11.55 12.04 -22.61
C ASP A 618 -10.31 11.34 -22.00
N GLY A 619 -9.36 10.89 -22.82
CA GLY A 619 -8.18 10.15 -22.35
C GLY A 619 -8.38 8.63 -22.23
N SER A 620 -9.62 8.15 -22.22
CA SER A 620 -9.90 6.72 -22.17
C SER A 620 -9.68 6.05 -23.53
N SER A 621 -9.49 4.73 -23.54
CA SER A 621 -9.34 3.97 -24.78
C SER A 621 -9.98 2.58 -24.72
N LEU A 622 -10.13 1.97 -25.89
CA LEU A 622 -10.42 0.54 -26.03
C LEU A 622 -9.24 -0.15 -26.71
N TYR A 623 -8.75 -1.19 -26.06
CA TYR A 623 -7.66 -2.03 -26.52
C TYR A 623 -8.20 -3.35 -27.05
N TYR A 624 -8.07 -3.60 -28.34
CA TYR A 624 -8.34 -4.91 -28.95
C TYR A 624 -7.03 -5.66 -29.15
N TYR A 625 -7.00 -6.95 -28.77
CA TYR A 625 -5.86 -7.83 -28.97
C TYR A 625 -6.28 -9.14 -29.64
N HIS A 626 -5.46 -9.61 -30.59
CA HIS A 626 -5.58 -10.92 -31.22
C HIS A 626 -4.21 -11.60 -31.30
N GLY A 627 -4.02 -12.64 -30.48
CA GLY A 627 -2.82 -13.44 -30.41
C GLY A 627 -3.04 -14.88 -30.93
N LEU A 628 -2.11 -15.37 -31.75
CA LEU A 628 -2.08 -16.77 -32.23
C LEU A 628 -0.73 -17.41 -31.90
N THR A 629 -0.66 -18.23 -30.85
CA THR A 629 0.59 -18.89 -30.43
C THR A 629 0.59 -20.36 -30.81
N ARG A 630 1.56 -20.80 -31.62
CA ARG A 630 1.78 -22.23 -31.89
C ARG A 630 2.86 -22.78 -30.97
N ALA A 631 2.53 -23.84 -30.23
CA ALA A 631 3.47 -24.58 -29.41
C ALA A 631 4.13 -25.69 -30.24
N ASN A 632 5.45 -25.68 -30.43
CA ASN A 632 6.13 -26.71 -31.23
C ASN A 632 6.72 -27.84 -30.36
N THR A 633 7.07 -27.54 -29.11
CA THR A 633 7.73 -28.48 -28.18
C THR A 633 7.03 -28.51 -26.81
N PRO A 634 7.34 -29.47 -25.90
CA PRO A 634 6.84 -29.45 -24.54
C PRO A 634 7.22 -28.20 -23.73
N VAL A 635 8.33 -27.52 -24.07
CA VAL A 635 8.68 -26.21 -23.50
C VAL A 635 7.73 -25.14 -24.02
N GLY A 636 7.47 -25.14 -25.33
CA GLY A 636 6.50 -24.27 -25.98
C GLY A 636 5.09 -24.42 -25.45
N VAL A 637 4.66 -25.65 -25.10
CA VAL A 637 3.36 -25.92 -24.48
C VAL A 637 3.20 -25.12 -23.20
N ARG A 638 4.18 -25.16 -22.28
CA ARG A 638 4.11 -24.41 -21.01
C ARG A 638 4.02 -22.90 -21.21
N ARG A 639 4.63 -22.39 -22.29
CA ARG A 639 4.61 -20.98 -22.66
C ARG A 639 3.29 -20.55 -23.30
N ALA A 640 2.71 -21.40 -24.14
CA ALA A 640 1.45 -21.15 -24.84
C ALA A 640 0.21 -21.43 -23.96
N SER A 641 0.37 -22.24 -22.91
CA SER A 641 -0.70 -22.56 -21.96
C SER A 641 -0.99 -21.47 -20.94
N LEU A 642 -0.17 -20.42 -20.87
CA LEU A 642 -0.34 -19.31 -19.93
C LEU A 642 -0.68 -18.04 -20.71
N LEU A 643 -1.91 -17.56 -20.56
CA LEU A 643 -2.39 -16.31 -21.16
C LEU A 643 -2.46 -15.22 -20.09
N GLN A 644 -2.18 -13.97 -20.49
CA GLN A 644 -2.18 -12.81 -19.60
C GLN A 644 -2.96 -11.67 -20.26
N PRO A 645 -4.30 -11.79 -20.36
CA PRO A 645 -5.12 -10.70 -20.86
C PRO A 645 -5.03 -9.48 -19.94
N LEU A 646 -5.37 -8.30 -20.47
CA LEU A 646 -5.51 -7.11 -19.64
C LEU A 646 -6.56 -7.31 -18.54
N PRO A 647 -6.41 -6.64 -17.38
CA PRO A 647 -7.44 -6.64 -16.34
C PRO A 647 -8.81 -6.25 -16.91
N ASP A 648 -9.86 -6.92 -16.42
CA ASP A 648 -11.26 -6.68 -16.81
C ASP A 648 -11.55 -6.80 -18.34
N ALA A 649 -10.70 -7.51 -19.08
CA ALA A 649 -10.90 -7.75 -20.50
C ALA A 649 -12.17 -8.60 -20.79
N TYR A 650 -12.90 -8.22 -21.83
CA TYR A 650 -13.96 -9.03 -22.42
C TYR A 650 -13.37 -9.99 -23.45
N LEU A 651 -13.26 -11.27 -23.09
CA LEU A 651 -12.74 -12.33 -23.94
C LEU A 651 -13.71 -12.63 -25.10
N LEU A 652 -13.24 -12.43 -26.33
CA LEU A 652 -13.99 -12.72 -27.56
C LEU A 652 -13.80 -14.17 -27.98
N LYS A 653 -12.56 -14.67 -27.95
CA LYS A 653 -12.21 -16.07 -28.23
C LYS A 653 -11.03 -16.52 -27.36
N VAL A 654 -11.18 -17.69 -26.73
CA VAL A 654 -10.07 -18.44 -26.14
C VAL A 654 -10.25 -19.91 -26.53
N ARG A 655 -9.33 -20.46 -27.32
CA ARG A 655 -9.45 -21.85 -27.80
C ARG A 655 -8.11 -22.45 -28.22
N VAL A 656 -8.04 -23.77 -28.14
CA VAL A 656 -6.93 -24.58 -28.67
C VAL A 656 -7.39 -25.22 -29.98
N LEU A 657 -6.69 -24.91 -31.06
CA LEU A 657 -6.91 -25.45 -32.39
C LEU A 657 -5.91 -26.59 -32.62
N LYS A 658 -6.43 -27.82 -32.70
CA LYS A 658 -5.65 -29.03 -32.90
C LYS A 658 -5.22 -29.16 -34.38
N PRO A 659 -4.07 -29.79 -34.69
CA PRO A 659 -3.63 -30.02 -36.07
C PRO A 659 -4.63 -30.82 -36.92
N ASP A 660 -5.41 -31.71 -36.32
CA ASP A 660 -6.46 -32.50 -36.98
C ASP A 660 -7.73 -31.70 -37.30
N GLY A 661 -7.74 -30.42 -36.93
CA GLY A 661 -8.84 -29.50 -37.16
C GLY A 661 -9.87 -29.49 -36.04
N ARG A 662 -9.75 -30.28 -34.98
CA ARG A 662 -10.58 -30.13 -33.77
C ARG A 662 -10.33 -28.78 -33.10
N GLN A 663 -11.38 -28.27 -32.45
CA GLN A 663 -11.30 -27.09 -31.59
C GLN A 663 -11.65 -27.54 -30.17
N VAL A 664 -10.78 -27.20 -29.22
CA VAL A 664 -11.01 -27.41 -27.80
C VAL A 664 -11.20 -26.03 -27.15
N VAL A 665 -12.34 -25.84 -26.50
CA VAL A 665 -12.58 -24.69 -25.63
C VAL A 665 -12.36 -25.19 -24.20
N PRO A 666 -11.39 -24.66 -23.45
CA PRO A 666 -11.10 -25.11 -22.09
C PRO A 666 -12.37 -25.07 -21.23
N SER A 667 -12.66 -26.17 -20.52
CA SER A 667 -13.83 -26.26 -19.64
C SER A 667 -13.64 -25.51 -18.32
N GLU A 668 -12.39 -25.29 -17.91
CA GLU A 668 -12.01 -24.54 -16.72
C GLU A 668 -10.99 -23.47 -17.12
N LEU A 669 -11.35 -22.20 -16.88
CA LEU A 669 -10.41 -21.10 -16.87
C LEU A 669 -10.15 -20.82 -15.40
N THR A 670 -9.01 -21.27 -14.87
CA THR A 670 -8.62 -20.94 -13.48
C THR A 670 -7.97 -19.55 -13.50
N PRO A 671 -8.60 -18.50 -12.94
CA PRO A 671 -7.95 -17.21 -12.81
C PRO A 671 -6.89 -17.35 -11.72
N ASN A 672 -5.62 -17.23 -12.08
CA ASN A 672 -4.54 -17.16 -11.11
C ASN A 672 -3.86 -15.81 -11.22
N GLN A 673 -4.17 -14.89 -10.30
CA GLN A 673 -3.53 -13.58 -10.24
C GLN A 673 -3.56 -12.81 -11.58
N GLY A 674 -4.68 -12.89 -12.31
CA GLY A 674 -4.84 -12.23 -13.62
C GLY A 674 -4.38 -13.04 -14.83
N ALA A 675 -3.80 -14.23 -14.65
CA ALA A 675 -3.44 -15.14 -15.74
C ALA A 675 -4.48 -16.26 -15.93
N ILE A 676 -4.65 -16.73 -17.17
CA ILE A 676 -5.48 -17.88 -17.54
C ILE A 676 -4.55 -19.04 -17.90
N THR A 677 -4.75 -20.19 -17.25
CA THR A 677 -4.00 -21.42 -17.55
C THR A 677 -4.85 -22.40 -18.35
N LEU A 678 -4.28 -22.96 -19.43
CA LEU A 678 -4.90 -23.94 -20.32
C LEU A 678 -4.31 -25.33 -20.05
N SER A 679 -5.15 -26.32 -19.75
CA SER A 679 -4.71 -27.70 -19.44
C SER A 679 -4.45 -28.58 -20.66
N ASP A 680 -5.10 -28.28 -21.79
CA ASP A 680 -5.23 -29.23 -22.92
C ASP A 680 -4.31 -28.91 -24.11
N VAL A 681 -3.24 -28.15 -23.87
CA VAL A 681 -2.27 -27.73 -24.91
C VAL A 681 -1.22 -28.82 -25.12
N GLU A 682 -1.02 -29.24 -26.37
CA GLU A 682 -0.06 -30.26 -26.81
C GLU A 682 0.91 -29.69 -27.85
N PRO A 683 2.09 -30.30 -28.06
CA PRO A 683 2.98 -29.90 -29.15
C PRO A 683 2.28 -30.03 -30.51
N GLY A 684 2.35 -28.99 -31.33
CA GLY A 684 1.66 -28.82 -32.61
C GLY A 684 0.39 -27.97 -32.52
N ASP A 685 -0.14 -27.74 -31.32
CA ASP A 685 -1.37 -26.96 -31.15
C ASP A 685 -1.18 -25.47 -31.39
N LEU A 686 -2.26 -24.84 -31.85
CA LEU A 686 -2.37 -23.39 -31.98
C LEU A 686 -3.35 -22.86 -30.93
N VAL A 687 -2.86 -22.02 -30.02
CA VAL A 687 -3.65 -21.31 -29.02
C VAL A 687 -4.06 -19.96 -29.59
N GLU A 688 -5.35 -19.68 -29.59
CA GLU A 688 -5.92 -18.39 -30.00
C GLU A 688 -6.49 -17.66 -28.78
N GLU A 689 -6.07 -16.40 -28.64
CA GLU A 689 -6.56 -15.45 -27.65
C GLU A 689 -7.02 -14.19 -28.39
N GLU A 690 -8.28 -13.81 -28.20
CA GLU A 690 -8.86 -12.59 -28.77
C GLU A 690 -9.69 -11.90 -27.67
N TYR A 691 -9.39 -10.64 -27.36
CA TYR A 691 -10.13 -9.88 -26.34
C TYR A 691 -10.19 -8.38 -26.66
N VAL A 692 -11.11 -7.71 -25.97
CA VAL A 692 -11.15 -6.24 -25.91
C VAL A 692 -11.15 -5.80 -24.45
N ALA A 693 -10.37 -4.79 -24.12
CA ALA A 693 -10.25 -4.24 -22.78
C ALA A 693 -10.43 -2.72 -22.80
N ARG A 694 -10.82 -2.17 -21.65
CA ARG A 694 -10.85 -0.71 -21.43
C ARG A 694 -9.51 -0.28 -20.84
N VAL A 695 -8.96 0.83 -21.34
CA VAL A 695 -7.86 1.54 -20.67
C VAL A 695 -8.43 2.86 -20.16
N ALA A 696 -8.32 3.11 -18.86
CA ALA A 696 -8.80 4.34 -18.25
C ALA A 696 -7.92 5.53 -18.67
N ALA A 697 -8.49 6.74 -18.57
CA ALA A 697 -7.70 7.97 -18.70
C ALA A 697 -6.65 8.06 -17.58
N THR A 698 -5.58 8.81 -17.83
CA THR A 698 -4.51 9.05 -16.85
C THR A 698 -4.95 10.12 -15.85
N GLY A 699 -5.56 9.69 -14.75
CA GLY A 699 -6.04 10.54 -13.65
C GLY A 699 -7.53 10.90 -13.76
N ALA A 700 -8.20 11.11 -12.62
CA ALA A 700 -9.66 11.28 -12.57
C ALA A 700 -10.18 12.60 -13.16
N THR A 701 -9.36 13.66 -13.17
CA THR A 701 -9.79 15.01 -13.57
C THR A 701 -9.04 15.57 -14.79
N ARG A 702 -8.29 14.73 -15.53
CA ARG A 702 -7.50 15.16 -16.71
C ARG A 702 -7.70 14.25 -17.92
N ASP A 703 -7.79 14.88 -19.10
CA ASP A 703 -7.90 14.22 -20.40
C ASP A 703 -6.52 13.76 -20.89
N GLY A 704 -5.87 12.86 -20.14
CA GLY A 704 -4.56 12.29 -20.45
C GLY A 704 -4.63 10.79 -20.77
N HIS A 705 -3.63 10.28 -21.48
CA HIS A 705 -3.54 8.85 -21.80
C HIS A 705 -2.09 8.37 -21.84
N LEU A 706 -1.88 7.20 -21.24
CA LEU A 706 -0.67 6.38 -21.36
C LEU A 706 -1.09 4.96 -21.77
N PRO A 707 -0.30 4.27 -22.60
CA PRO A 707 -0.59 2.92 -23.03
C PRO A 707 -0.58 1.97 -21.83
N PRO A 708 -1.36 0.87 -21.89
CA PRO A 708 -1.42 -0.09 -20.79
C PRO A 708 -0.09 -0.80 -20.54
N TYR A 709 0.82 -0.83 -21.52
CA TYR A 709 2.18 -1.36 -21.40
C TYR A 709 3.06 -0.92 -22.59
N LEU A 710 4.37 -1.12 -22.43
CA LEU A 710 5.36 -1.01 -23.50
C LEU A 710 5.16 -2.12 -24.55
N TYR A 711 4.74 -1.79 -25.77
CA TYR A 711 4.52 -2.80 -26.81
C TYR A 711 5.84 -3.18 -27.49
N ARG A 712 6.18 -4.48 -27.52
CA ARG A 712 7.42 -5.01 -28.11
C ARG A 712 7.10 -5.85 -29.34
N PHE A 713 7.81 -5.62 -30.44
CA PHE A 713 7.63 -6.35 -31.70
C PHE A 713 8.53 -7.58 -31.83
N ALA A 714 9.09 -8.03 -30.71
CA ALA A 714 9.99 -9.17 -30.65
C ALA A 714 10.04 -9.73 -29.22
N ASP A 715 10.61 -10.92 -29.08
CA ASP A 715 10.83 -11.58 -27.79
C ASP A 715 12.19 -12.32 -27.77
N PRO A 716 12.86 -12.47 -26.61
CA PRO A 716 14.12 -13.23 -26.53
C PRO A 716 13.96 -14.72 -26.82
N ASP A 717 12.77 -15.25 -26.55
CA ASP A 717 12.48 -16.68 -26.44
C ASP A 717 11.50 -17.19 -27.52
N ARG A 718 10.82 -16.29 -28.24
CA ARG A 718 9.78 -16.60 -29.24
C ARG A 718 10.04 -15.89 -30.55
N ALA A 719 9.75 -16.58 -31.66
CA ALA A 719 9.69 -15.97 -32.99
C ALA A 719 8.31 -15.33 -33.19
N PHE A 720 8.24 -14.20 -33.89
CA PHE A 720 6.99 -13.52 -34.22
C PHE A 720 6.73 -13.63 -35.73
N GLY A 721 5.52 -14.05 -36.10
CA GLY A 721 5.08 -14.16 -37.48
C GLY A 721 4.71 -12.79 -38.05
N LEU A 722 3.60 -12.23 -37.60
CA LEU A 722 3.18 -10.86 -37.82
C LEU A 722 2.96 -10.20 -36.46
N SER A 723 3.66 -9.10 -36.20
CA SER A 723 3.40 -8.22 -35.06
C SER A 723 2.98 -6.85 -35.56
N GLU A 724 1.81 -6.39 -35.14
CA GLU A 724 1.17 -5.18 -35.65
C GLU A 724 0.48 -4.40 -34.55
N TYR A 725 0.79 -3.11 -34.47
CA TYR A 725 0.16 -2.19 -33.55
C TYR A 725 -0.52 -1.05 -34.33
N VAL A 726 -1.84 -0.96 -34.22
CA VAL A 726 -2.65 0.08 -34.86
C VAL A 726 -3.23 1.00 -33.81
N LEU A 727 -2.97 2.30 -33.93
CA LEU A 727 -3.49 3.33 -33.04
C LEU A 727 -4.47 4.24 -33.80
N LEU A 728 -5.69 4.32 -33.31
CA LEU A 728 -6.78 5.14 -33.84
C LEU A 728 -6.99 6.35 -32.94
N VAL A 729 -6.57 7.52 -33.41
CA VAL A 729 -6.50 8.75 -32.61
C VAL A 729 -7.39 9.86 -33.20
N PRO A 730 -8.19 10.56 -32.39
CA PRO A 730 -8.86 11.78 -32.79
C PRO A 730 -7.88 12.83 -33.38
N PRO A 731 -8.25 13.55 -34.45
CA PRO A 731 -7.33 14.47 -35.13
C PRO A 731 -6.86 15.66 -34.26
N GLY A 732 -7.60 16.01 -33.20
CA GLY A 732 -7.26 17.10 -32.28
C GLY A 732 -6.27 16.75 -31.18
N ILE A 733 -5.86 15.48 -31.06
CA ILE A 733 -4.92 15.03 -30.02
C ILE A 733 -3.48 15.13 -30.53
N ASP A 734 -2.64 15.82 -29.77
CA ASP A 734 -1.19 15.86 -30.00
C ASP A 734 -0.50 14.68 -29.31
N LEU A 735 -0.08 13.70 -30.11
CA LEU A 735 0.45 12.43 -29.63
C LEU A 735 1.99 12.48 -29.52
N GLN A 736 2.49 12.24 -28.32
CA GLN A 736 3.91 11.97 -28.08
C GLN A 736 4.18 10.48 -28.38
N VAL A 737 5.25 10.19 -29.12
CA VAL A 737 5.62 8.82 -29.47
C VAL A 737 7.11 8.63 -29.22
N ASP A 738 7.44 7.58 -28.48
CA ASP A 738 8.80 7.14 -28.18
C ASP A 738 8.98 5.67 -28.57
N GLY A 739 10.17 5.25 -28.94
CA GLY A 739 10.36 3.87 -29.41
C GLY A 739 11.64 3.60 -30.16
N ASN A 740 12.02 2.33 -30.15
CA ASN A 740 12.98 1.79 -31.10
C ASN A 740 12.20 1.28 -32.33
N PHE A 741 12.22 2.04 -33.41
CA PHE A 741 11.47 1.70 -34.64
C PHE A 741 12.32 0.93 -35.67
N LYS A 742 13.53 0.49 -35.30
CA LYS A 742 14.42 -0.20 -36.23
C LYS A 742 13.77 -1.49 -36.74
N GLY A 743 13.64 -1.64 -38.05
CA GLY A 743 13.03 -2.81 -38.66
C GLY A 743 11.49 -2.81 -38.69
N LEU A 744 10.84 -1.71 -38.29
CA LEU A 744 9.39 -1.58 -38.36
C LEU A 744 8.94 -0.84 -39.63
N GLU A 745 7.90 -1.35 -40.29
CA GLU A 745 7.13 -0.61 -41.28
C GLU A 745 6.16 0.35 -40.56
N ARG A 746 6.11 1.61 -41.01
CA ARG A 746 5.30 2.66 -40.39
C ARG A 746 4.42 3.34 -41.42
N SER A 747 3.15 3.52 -41.09
CA SER A 747 2.23 4.31 -41.92
C SER A 747 1.27 5.16 -41.09
N GLU A 748 0.82 6.28 -41.66
CA GLU A 748 -0.23 7.13 -41.09
C GLU A 748 -1.25 7.45 -42.20
N GLN A 749 -2.53 7.26 -41.92
CA GLN A 749 -3.61 7.56 -42.86
C GLN A 749 -4.87 8.06 -42.15
N GLN A 750 -5.77 8.71 -42.88
CA GLN A 750 -7.12 9.02 -42.36
C GLN A 750 -8.01 7.79 -42.44
N TRP A 751 -8.75 7.51 -41.37
CA TRP A 751 -9.65 6.37 -41.27
C TRP A 751 -10.90 6.74 -40.46
N GLN A 752 -12.07 6.74 -41.09
CA GLN A 752 -13.38 7.03 -40.43
C GLN A 752 -13.39 8.31 -39.55
N GLY A 753 -12.70 9.37 -39.97
CA GLY A 753 -12.61 10.63 -39.21
C GLY A 753 -11.54 10.64 -38.11
N LEU A 754 -10.77 9.57 -37.98
CA LEU A 754 -9.61 9.43 -37.09
C LEU A 754 -8.31 9.42 -37.88
N ARG A 755 -7.19 9.62 -37.17
CA ARG A 755 -5.83 9.33 -37.65
C ARG A 755 -5.50 7.89 -37.25
N MET A 756 -5.12 7.07 -38.22
CA MET A 756 -4.68 5.70 -38.00
C MET A 756 -3.18 5.62 -38.20
N LEU A 757 -2.46 5.36 -37.11
CA LEU A 757 -1.01 5.11 -37.11
C LEU A 757 -0.80 3.59 -37.03
N ASN A 758 0.06 3.04 -37.89
CA ASN A 758 0.38 1.61 -37.90
C ASN A 758 1.89 1.40 -37.76
N TRP A 759 2.29 0.46 -36.91
CA TRP A 759 3.64 -0.09 -36.80
C TRP A 759 3.57 -1.60 -37.01
N ARG A 760 4.38 -2.11 -37.93
CA ARG A 760 4.30 -3.51 -38.36
C ARG A 760 5.69 -4.13 -38.46
N ALA A 761 5.81 -5.38 -38.01
CA ALA A 761 6.97 -6.23 -38.19
C ALA A 761 6.54 -7.63 -38.65
N GLU A 762 7.31 -8.23 -39.56
CA GLU A 762 7.05 -9.57 -40.06
C GLU A 762 8.29 -10.45 -39.94
N ARG A 763 8.07 -11.73 -39.64
CA ARG A 763 9.09 -12.79 -39.56
C ARG A 763 10.26 -12.42 -38.66
N VAL A 764 9.95 -11.96 -37.45
CA VAL A 764 10.95 -11.54 -36.48
C VAL A 764 11.47 -12.78 -35.74
N PRO A 765 12.75 -13.14 -35.87
CA PRO A 765 13.32 -14.26 -35.12
C PRO A 765 13.41 -13.94 -33.62
N PRO A 766 13.55 -14.95 -32.75
CA PRO A 766 13.87 -14.71 -31.35
C PRO A 766 15.19 -13.93 -31.26
N MET A 767 15.28 -13.00 -30.32
CA MET A 767 16.50 -12.22 -30.06
C MET A 767 17.14 -12.62 -28.73
N PRO A 768 17.87 -13.76 -28.69
CA PRO A 768 18.49 -14.21 -27.45
C PRO A 768 19.49 -13.16 -26.95
N THR A 769 19.46 -12.88 -25.66
CA THR A 769 20.37 -11.93 -25.03
C THR A 769 21.74 -12.56 -24.80
N GLU A 770 22.77 -12.02 -25.45
CA GLU A 770 24.16 -12.38 -25.18
C GLU A 770 24.59 -11.86 -23.78
N PRO A 771 25.47 -12.56 -23.05
CA PRO A 771 26.00 -12.04 -21.78
C PRO A 771 26.62 -10.66 -21.96
N PHE A 772 26.34 -9.72 -21.05
CA PHE A 772 26.76 -8.31 -21.13
C PHE A 772 26.25 -7.55 -22.38
N ALA A 773 25.22 -8.03 -23.08
CA ALA A 773 24.53 -7.21 -24.07
C ALA A 773 23.82 -6.01 -23.41
N PRO A 774 23.48 -4.95 -24.18
CA PRO A 774 22.56 -3.92 -23.71
C PRO A 774 21.25 -4.52 -23.17
N PRO A 775 20.50 -3.76 -22.34
CA PRO A 775 19.12 -4.10 -22.02
C PRO A 775 18.34 -4.54 -23.27
N ALA A 776 17.51 -5.58 -23.16
CA ALA A 776 16.74 -6.10 -24.29
C ALA A 776 15.94 -5.01 -25.04
N GLN A 777 15.41 -4.03 -24.30
CA GLN A 777 14.71 -2.86 -24.85
C GLN A 777 15.56 -1.97 -25.78
N ASP A 778 16.89 -1.97 -25.69
CA ASP A 778 17.74 -1.24 -26.65
C ASP A 778 17.96 -2.01 -27.95
N LEU A 779 17.82 -3.33 -27.88
CA LEU A 779 18.08 -4.22 -29.00
C LEU A 779 16.82 -4.44 -29.83
N MET A 780 15.67 -4.46 -29.16
CA MET A 780 14.41 -4.91 -29.73
C MET A 780 13.55 -3.71 -30.17
N PRO A 781 12.76 -3.84 -31.25
CA PRO A 781 11.83 -2.79 -31.61
C PRO A 781 10.67 -2.74 -30.60
N TRP A 782 10.30 -1.53 -30.20
CA TRP A 782 9.21 -1.27 -29.26
C TRP A 782 8.57 0.10 -29.50
N LEU A 783 7.36 0.26 -28.97
CA LEU A 783 6.55 1.46 -29.06
C LEU A 783 6.05 1.85 -27.67
N ASN A 784 6.20 3.13 -27.36
CA ASN A 784 5.52 3.82 -26.27
C ASN A 784 4.91 5.12 -26.82
N TYR A 785 3.83 5.60 -26.21
CA TYR A 785 3.20 6.84 -26.63
C TYR A 785 2.42 7.46 -25.48
N GLY A 786 1.89 8.66 -25.67
CA GLY A 786 1.01 9.28 -24.69
C GLY A 786 0.59 10.68 -25.12
N PHE A 787 -0.40 11.24 -24.44
CA PHE A 787 -0.79 12.64 -24.59
C PHE A 787 -1.40 13.16 -23.31
N GLY A 788 -1.41 14.48 -23.12
CA GLY A 788 -2.05 15.11 -21.97
C GLY A 788 -1.40 14.76 -20.61
N VAL A 789 -0.18 14.20 -20.62
CA VAL A 789 0.57 13.78 -19.43
C VAL A 789 1.98 14.37 -19.47
N THR A 790 2.44 14.87 -18.33
CA THR A 790 3.77 15.46 -18.12
C THR A 790 4.54 14.73 -17.03
N TRP A 791 5.86 14.99 -16.93
CA TRP A 791 6.67 14.49 -15.81
C TRP A 791 6.22 15.00 -14.44
N GLN A 792 5.60 16.19 -14.40
CA GLN A 792 4.96 16.72 -13.20
C GLN A 792 3.82 15.79 -12.75
N ASP A 793 2.99 15.35 -13.68
CA ASP A 793 1.81 14.52 -13.37
C ASP A 793 2.23 13.13 -12.89
N VAL A 794 3.22 12.54 -13.56
CA VAL A 794 3.81 11.26 -13.18
C VAL A 794 4.43 11.33 -11.79
N GLY A 795 5.21 12.38 -11.50
CA GLY A 795 5.82 12.56 -10.19
C GLY A 795 4.79 12.87 -9.09
N ASP A 796 3.76 13.65 -9.39
CA ASP A 796 2.68 13.97 -8.44
C ASP A 796 1.84 12.75 -8.08
N ALA A 797 1.56 11.87 -9.05
CA ALA A 797 0.90 10.59 -8.78
C ALA A 797 1.71 9.71 -7.81
N VAL A 798 3.04 9.76 -7.88
CA VAL A 798 3.89 9.08 -6.89
C VAL A 798 3.86 9.81 -5.55
N ARG A 799 3.99 11.14 -5.54
CA ARG A 799 3.97 11.94 -4.30
C ARG A 799 2.67 11.75 -3.52
N ASP A 800 1.52 11.76 -4.18
CA ASP A 800 0.21 11.59 -3.54
C ASP A 800 0.09 10.25 -2.79
N ARG A 801 0.73 9.20 -3.32
CA ARG A 801 0.80 7.88 -2.68
C ARG A 801 1.88 7.77 -1.62
N VAL A 802 2.97 8.53 -1.76
CA VAL A 802 4.09 8.51 -0.83
C VAL A 802 3.80 9.32 0.43
N LEU A 803 3.21 10.52 0.31
CA LEU A 803 2.99 11.42 1.46
C LEU A 803 2.24 10.75 2.63
N PRO A 804 1.15 9.98 2.43
CA PRO A 804 0.46 9.31 3.53
C PRO A 804 1.31 8.26 4.24
N VAL A 805 2.25 7.61 3.53
CA VAL A 805 3.09 6.55 4.13
C VAL A 805 4.30 7.10 4.89
N LEU A 806 4.58 8.41 4.81
CA LEU A 806 5.70 9.07 5.49
C LEU A 806 5.39 9.53 6.92
N ARG A 807 4.27 9.13 7.51
CA ARG A 807 3.95 9.49 8.90
C ARG A 807 4.74 8.66 9.91
N LEU A 808 5.18 9.31 10.98
CA LEU A 808 5.78 8.63 12.12
C LEU A 808 4.74 8.20 13.13
N SER A 809 4.90 6.97 13.61
CA SER A 809 4.32 6.54 14.88
C SER A 809 5.16 7.06 16.07
N PRO A 810 4.60 7.14 17.29
CA PRO A 810 5.37 7.54 18.47
C PRO A 810 6.57 6.65 18.73
N GLU A 811 6.46 5.33 18.53
CA GLU A 811 7.57 4.41 18.77
C GLU A 811 8.72 4.65 17.79
N LEU A 812 8.39 4.99 16.54
CA LEU A 812 9.37 5.35 15.53
C LEU A 812 10.02 6.70 15.88
N ARG A 813 9.24 7.66 16.39
CA ARG A 813 9.76 8.97 16.85
C ARG A 813 10.69 8.81 18.05
N GLU A 814 10.27 8.08 19.08
CA GLU A 814 11.07 7.80 20.28
C GLU A 814 12.36 7.05 19.95
N TRP A 815 12.30 6.09 19.03
CA TRP A 815 13.49 5.35 18.59
C TRP A 815 14.46 6.23 17.77
N SER A 816 13.93 7.12 16.93
CA SER A 816 14.75 7.93 16.02
C SER A 816 15.32 9.19 16.67
N GLN A 817 14.63 9.79 17.63
CA GLN A 817 15.06 11.02 18.30
C GLN A 817 16.51 10.97 18.82
N PRO A 818 16.95 9.96 19.60
CA PRO A 818 18.34 9.90 20.09
C PRO A 818 19.37 9.59 18.98
N LEU A 819 18.93 9.17 17.78
CA LEU A 819 19.80 8.89 16.64
C LEU A 819 20.11 10.14 15.81
N LEU A 820 19.38 11.23 16.05
CA LEU A 820 19.52 12.52 15.39
C LEU A 820 20.18 13.57 16.30
N GLU A 821 21.03 13.12 17.23
CA GLU A 821 21.84 13.97 18.10
C GLU A 821 23.32 13.85 17.69
N GLY A 822 23.74 14.61 16.67
CA GLY A 822 25.12 14.60 16.16
C GLY A 822 25.76 15.99 16.08
N GLU A 823 27.07 16.05 15.83
CA GLU A 823 27.77 17.33 15.60
C GLU A 823 27.55 17.84 14.16
N THR A 824 27.31 16.92 13.22
CA THR A 824 27.04 17.21 11.80
C THR A 824 25.86 16.39 11.27
N ALA A 825 25.19 16.94 10.25
CA ALA A 825 24.07 16.25 9.59
C ALA A 825 24.49 14.88 9.00
N GLU A 826 25.69 14.77 8.46
CA GLU A 826 26.18 13.49 7.93
C GLU A 826 26.32 12.41 9.03
N GLU A 827 26.79 12.77 10.23
CA GLU A 827 26.92 11.84 11.36
C GLU A 827 25.57 11.37 11.89
N GLU A 828 24.60 12.28 12.02
CA GLU A 828 23.21 11.96 12.38
C GLU A 828 22.62 10.96 11.39
N LEU A 829 22.78 11.24 10.09
CA LEU A 829 22.26 10.41 9.02
C LEU A 829 22.93 9.02 8.98
N ARG A 830 24.25 8.94 9.14
CA ARG A 830 24.98 7.65 9.21
C ARG A 830 24.54 6.82 10.41
N THR A 831 24.32 7.46 11.55
CA THR A 831 23.85 6.80 12.78
C THR A 831 22.45 6.24 12.57
N LEU A 832 21.53 7.05 12.05
CA LEU A 832 20.17 6.65 11.75
C LEU A 832 20.09 5.50 10.73
N VAL A 833 20.81 5.61 9.61
CA VAL A 833 20.82 4.56 8.56
C VAL A 833 21.38 3.25 9.10
N THR A 834 22.45 3.30 9.90
CA THR A 834 23.03 2.11 10.53
C THR A 834 22.02 1.43 11.46
N ALA A 835 21.42 2.21 12.36
CA ALA A 835 20.42 1.70 13.29
C ALA A 835 19.19 1.13 12.56
N LEU A 836 18.73 1.78 11.49
CA LEU A 836 17.61 1.32 10.68
C LEU A 836 17.89 -0.06 10.06
N ILE A 837 19.07 -0.24 9.46
CA ILE A 837 19.45 -1.49 8.79
C ILE A 837 19.58 -2.63 9.79
N ASP A 838 20.12 -2.35 10.98
CA ASP A 838 20.26 -3.34 12.05
C ASP A 838 18.91 -3.70 12.70
N THR A 839 17.90 -2.84 12.58
CA THR A 839 16.61 -2.99 13.25
C THR A 839 15.51 -3.54 12.35
N VAL A 840 15.54 -3.24 11.06
CA VAL A 840 14.43 -3.53 10.12
C VAL A 840 14.95 -4.34 8.95
N GLU A 841 14.42 -5.55 8.71
CA GLU A 841 14.74 -6.38 7.54
C GLU A 841 14.25 -5.75 6.21
N PRO A 842 14.90 -6.02 5.05
CA PRO A 842 14.45 -5.45 3.79
C PRO A 842 13.13 -6.07 3.28
N GLY A 843 12.34 -5.27 2.57
CA GLY A 843 11.15 -5.70 1.83
C GLY A 843 11.43 -6.20 0.42
N GLY A 844 10.37 -6.44 -0.37
CA GLY A 844 10.48 -6.85 -1.78
C GLY A 844 10.91 -5.75 -2.75
N GLY A 845 11.00 -4.50 -2.30
CA GLY A 845 11.44 -3.33 -3.06
C GLY A 845 12.01 -2.24 -2.15
N GLU A 846 12.66 -1.23 -2.75
CA GLU A 846 13.31 -0.11 -2.03
C GLU A 846 12.30 0.77 -1.29
N LEU A 847 11.20 1.12 -1.97
CA LEU A 847 10.10 1.92 -1.47
C LEU A 847 8.79 1.14 -1.61
N ALA A 848 8.05 0.97 -0.51
CA ALA A 848 6.76 0.29 -0.50
C ALA A 848 5.64 1.29 -0.17
N VAL A 849 4.91 1.75 -1.20
CA VAL A 849 3.80 2.73 -1.05
C VAL A 849 2.50 2.13 -0.50
N GLY A 850 2.49 0.84 -0.18
CA GLY A 850 1.34 0.13 0.40
C GLY A 850 1.43 -0.11 1.91
N ALA A 851 2.50 0.36 2.57
CA ALA A 851 2.69 0.20 4.01
C ALA A 851 3.31 1.47 4.61
N ALA A 852 2.65 2.01 5.64
CA ALA A 852 3.15 3.16 6.39
C ALA A 852 4.53 2.87 7.03
N ALA A 853 5.32 3.92 7.25
CA ALA A 853 6.61 3.84 7.91
C ALA A 853 6.48 3.24 9.33
N GLY A 854 5.51 3.73 10.13
CA GLY A 854 5.22 3.19 11.46
C GLY A 854 4.94 1.69 11.45
N ASP A 855 4.07 1.21 10.56
CA ASP A 855 3.75 -0.21 10.42
C ASP A 855 4.96 -1.07 10.05
N SER A 856 5.74 -0.63 9.07
CA SER A 856 6.95 -1.33 8.63
C SER A 856 7.98 -1.42 9.76
N PHE A 857 8.10 -0.36 10.56
CA PHE A 857 8.99 -0.32 11.71
C PHE A 857 8.52 -1.26 12.84
N ARG A 858 7.22 -1.28 13.15
CA ARG A 858 6.62 -2.18 14.15
C ARG A 858 6.80 -3.66 13.78
N ARG A 859 6.69 -3.99 12.49
CA ARG A 859 6.93 -5.34 11.94
C ARG A 859 8.41 -5.69 11.84
N ARG A 860 9.33 -4.74 12.08
CA ARG A 860 10.78 -4.89 11.91
C ARG A 860 11.17 -5.42 10.52
N ARG A 861 10.36 -5.13 9.49
CA ARG A 861 10.59 -5.58 8.12
C ARG A 861 9.84 -4.70 7.11
N GLY A 862 10.50 -4.38 5.99
CA GLY A 862 9.83 -3.77 4.83
C GLY A 862 10.43 -2.43 4.40
N ASN A 863 9.60 -1.39 4.44
CA ASN A 863 9.77 -0.09 3.77
C ASN A 863 10.91 0.79 4.35
N ARG A 864 12.17 0.34 4.28
CA ARG A 864 13.34 1.06 4.84
C ARG A 864 13.46 2.49 4.31
N LEU A 865 13.31 2.71 3.00
CA LEU A 865 13.41 4.06 2.41
C LEU A 865 12.29 4.97 2.92
N GLY A 866 11.06 4.45 3.03
CA GLY A 866 9.91 5.19 3.57
C GLY A 866 10.08 5.53 5.05
N ILE A 867 10.61 4.62 5.88
CA ILE A 867 10.93 4.88 7.30
C ILE A 867 11.97 6.00 7.42
N LEU A 868 13.04 5.93 6.63
CA LEU A 868 14.09 6.94 6.65
C LEU A 868 13.54 8.32 6.23
N ALA A 869 12.77 8.36 5.14
CA ALA A 869 12.15 9.60 4.66
C ALA A 869 11.16 10.18 5.68
N ALA A 870 10.36 9.35 6.36
CA ALA A 870 9.44 9.76 7.41
C ALA A 870 10.18 10.45 8.57
N VAL A 871 11.16 9.75 9.15
CA VAL A 871 11.97 10.24 10.29
C VAL A 871 12.62 11.58 9.97
N LEU A 872 13.25 11.70 8.80
CA LEU A 872 13.95 12.92 8.41
C LEU A 872 12.98 14.08 8.12
N ALA A 873 11.82 13.80 7.52
CA ALA A 873 10.80 14.83 7.29
C ALA A 873 10.26 15.42 8.60
N ASP A 874 10.00 14.60 9.63
CA ASP A 874 9.56 15.05 10.97
C ASP A 874 10.66 15.80 11.72
N ALA A 875 11.92 15.42 11.51
CA ALA A 875 13.08 16.17 12.01
C ALA A 875 13.31 17.51 11.28
N GLY A 876 12.47 17.87 10.31
CA GLY A 876 12.54 19.14 9.59
C GLY A 876 13.56 19.18 8.46
N TRP A 877 14.07 18.03 8.01
CA TRP A 877 14.99 17.96 6.87
C TRP A 877 14.25 18.17 5.56
N GLY A 878 14.91 18.79 4.58
CA GLY A 878 14.43 18.85 3.20
C GLY A 878 14.58 17.49 2.52
N VAL A 879 13.50 16.70 2.46
CA VAL A 879 13.50 15.38 1.80
C VAL A 879 12.95 15.46 0.38
N ASP A 880 13.75 15.05 -0.60
CA ASP A 880 13.33 14.79 -1.98
C ASP A 880 13.54 13.31 -2.33
N LEU A 881 12.52 12.67 -2.91
CA LEU A 881 12.64 11.35 -3.52
C LEU A 881 13.19 11.52 -4.94
N VAL A 882 14.28 10.82 -5.27
CA VAL A 882 14.90 10.89 -6.60
C VAL A 882 14.77 9.55 -7.29
N LEU A 883 13.95 9.49 -8.34
CA LEU A 883 13.84 8.32 -9.20
C LEU A 883 14.93 8.37 -10.27
N THR A 884 15.74 7.32 -10.40
CA THR A 884 16.91 7.28 -11.27
C THR A 884 16.99 5.99 -12.09
N ARG A 885 18.00 5.91 -12.97
CA ARG A 885 18.26 4.85 -13.92
C ARG A 885 19.76 4.75 -14.22
N PRO A 886 20.23 3.64 -14.80
CA PRO A 886 21.64 3.46 -15.14
C PRO A 886 22.19 4.60 -16.02
N TRP A 887 23.45 5.00 -15.81
CA TRP A 887 24.10 6.07 -16.58
C TRP A 887 24.12 5.83 -18.09
N THR A 888 24.07 4.56 -18.53
CA THR A 888 23.97 4.17 -19.94
C THR A 888 22.68 4.61 -20.61
N ASP A 889 21.64 4.86 -19.82
CA ASP A 889 20.28 5.21 -20.28
C ASP A 889 20.03 6.72 -20.16
N ARG A 890 21.01 7.49 -19.69
CA ARG A 890 20.94 8.94 -19.50
C ARG A 890 20.48 9.66 -20.78
N GLY A 891 19.54 10.60 -20.62
CA GLY A 891 18.95 11.39 -21.69
C GLY A 891 18.06 10.62 -22.69
N GLN A 892 17.91 9.30 -22.56
CA GLN A 892 17.14 8.48 -23.49
C GLN A 892 15.72 8.23 -22.95
N ARG A 893 14.75 7.86 -23.80
CA ARG A 893 13.41 7.41 -23.37
C ARG A 893 12.65 8.38 -22.44
N LEU A 894 12.86 9.69 -22.58
CA LEU A 894 12.22 10.72 -21.74
C LEU A 894 11.06 11.44 -22.43
N ARG A 895 10.76 11.09 -23.68
CA ARG A 895 9.79 11.83 -24.50
C ARG A 895 8.36 11.59 -24.04
N VAL A 896 8.03 10.37 -23.64
CA VAL A 896 6.74 9.99 -23.06
C VAL A 896 6.94 9.83 -21.55
N PRO A 897 6.29 10.65 -20.70
CA PRO A 897 6.41 10.53 -19.25
C PRO A 897 5.87 9.19 -18.75
N THR A 898 6.71 8.40 -18.06
CA THR A 898 6.33 7.13 -17.44
C THR A 898 7.27 6.78 -16.29
N LEU A 899 6.74 6.14 -15.24
CA LEU A 899 7.55 5.66 -14.12
C LEU A 899 8.51 4.54 -14.54
N ASP A 900 8.19 3.78 -15.58
CA ASP A 900 9.05 2.70 -16.08
C ASP A 900 10.41 3.20 -16.59
N ALA A 901 10.55 4.51 -16.86
CA ALA A 901 11.81 5.11 -17.23
C ALA A 901 12.84 5.18 -16.08
N PHE A 902 12.38 5.09 -14.83
CA PHE A 902 13.20 5.27 -13.62
C PHE A 902 13.01 4.10 -12.63
N PRO A 903 13.75 2.99 -12.81
CA PRO A 903 13.55 1.77 -12.04
C PRO A 903 14.13 1.80 -10.61
N ALA A 904 14.82 2.87 -10.21
CA ALA A 904 15.55 2.98 -8.94
C ALA A 904 15.11 4.23 -8.16
N ALA A 905 15.13 4.17 -6.83
CA ALA A 905 14.83 5.29 -5.96
C ALA A 905 15.99 5.61 -5.00
N LEU A 906 16.26 6.90 -4.82
CA LEU A 906 17.26 7.46 -3.90
C LEU A 906 16.60 8.56 -3.05
N LEU A 907 17.25 8.99 -1.97
CA LEU A 907 16.89 10.22 -1.26
C LEU A 907 17.96 11.28 -1.49
N ARG A 908 17.52 12.49 -1.82
CA ARG A 908 18.30 13.72 -1.70
C ARG A 908 17.78 14.48 -0.49
N LEU A 909 18.70 14.84 0.40
CA LEU A 909 18.41 15.38 1.73
C LEU A 909 19.09 16.72 1.89
N GLU A 910 18.40 17.67 2.53
CA GLU A 910 18.93 19.00 2.83
C GLU A 910 18.77 19.29 4.33
N SER A 911 19.86 19.59 5.03
CA SER A 911 19.84 19.98 6.45
C SER A 911 20.95 20.99 6.73
N GLY A 912 20.64 22.09 7.42
CA GLY A 912 21.63 23.13 7.74
C GLY A 912 22.29 23.80 6.52
N GLY A 913 21.70 23.67 5.32
CA GLY A 913 22.28 24.11 4.05
C GLY A 913 23.27 23.14 3.40
N GLU A 914 23.47 21.95 3.99
CA GLU A 914 24.23 20.85 3.40
C GLU A 914 23.31 19.90 2.62
N GLU A 915 23.74 19.50 1.42
CA GLU A 915 23.06 18.48 0.61
C GLU A 915 23.72 17.11 0.82
N LEU A 916 22.93 16.11 1.16
CA LEU A 916 23.35 14.74 1.42
C LEU A 916 22.54 13.76 0.55
N TRP A 917 23.15 12.65 0.17
CA TRP A 917 22.50 11.63 -0.68
C TRP A 917 22.48 10.26 0.00
N VAL A 918 21.39 9.52 -0.18
CA VAL A 918 21.25 8.16 0.35
C VAL A 918 20.81 7.17 -0.72
N ASP A 919 21.62 6.12 -0.92
CA ASP A 919 21.24 4.90 -1.62
C ASP A 919 21.07 3.74 -0.62
N ILE A 920 19.82 3.42 -0.26
CA ILE A 920 19.54 2.40 0.77
C ILE A 920 19.97 0.97 0.36
N ARG A 921 20.19 0.73 -0.94
CA ARG A 921 20.69 -0.57 -1.45
C ARG A 921 22.14 -0.82 -1.08
N GLU A 922 22.92 0.24 -0.88
CA GLU A 922 24.31 0.18 -0.43
C GLU A 922 24.41 0.01 1.10
N GLU A 923 23.27 -0.28 1.74
CA GLU A 923 23.12 -0.54 3.16
C GLU A 923 23.80 0.55 4.00
N LYS A 924 24.62 0.19 4.99
CA LYS A 924 25.22 1.13 5.95
C LYS A 924 26.14 2.15 5.28
N ARG A 925 26.62 1.84 4.07
CA ARG A 925 27.52 2.70 3.30
C ARG A 925 26.76 3.71 2.44
N GLY A 926 25.45 3.57 2.29
CA GLY A 926 24.64 4.37 1.37
C GLY A 926 24.60 5.88 1.61
N VAL A 927 25.10 6.37 2.74
CA VAL A 927 25.19 7.81 3.03
C VAL A 927 26.37 8.45 2.30
N ASN A 928 26.08 9.44 1.45
CA ASN A 928 27.00 10.05 0.50
C ASN A 928 27.73 9.00 -0.35
N HIS A 929 26.98 7.97 -0.73
CA HIS A 929 27.44 6.93 -1.63
C HIS A 929 26.26 6.44 -2.46
N ILE A 930 26.41 6.50 -3.78
CA ILE A 930 25.43 5.97 -4.74
C ILE A 930 26.08 4.82 -5.49
N ASN A 931 25.31 3.78 -5.82
CA ASN A 931 25.83 2.69 -6.64
C ASN A 931 26.47 3.24 -7.94
N PRO A 932 27.67 2.80 -8.34
CA PRO A 932 28.35 3.30 -9.55
C PRO A 932 27.54 3.22 -10.84
N ILE A 933 26.53 2.35 -10.90
CA ILE A 933 25.63 2.23 -12.05
C ILE A 933 24.78 3.50 -12.24
N PHE A 934 24.49 4.28 -11.19
CA PHE A 934 23.64 5.47 -11.26
C PHE A 934 24.41 6.80 -11.17
N GLN A 935 25.67 6.79 -10.70
CA GLN A 935 26.48 8.00 -10.58
C GLN A 935 26.67 8.68 -11.95
N GLY A 936 26.45 10.01 -12.02
CA GLY A 936 26.53 10.78 -13.28
C GLY A 936 25.39 10.51 -14.28
N SER A 937 24.38 9.73 -13.88
CA SER A 937 23.13 9.56 -14.64
C SER A 937 22.18 10.74 -14.40
N ASP A 938 21.00 10.73 -15.04
CA ASP A 938 19.91 11.65 -14.76
C ASP A 938 18.88 11.07 -13.76
N GLY A 939 17.97 11.92 -13.29
CA GLY A 939 16.91 11.51 -12.36
C GLY A 939 15.72 12.46 -12.34
N LEU A 940 14.58 11.94 -11.90
CA LEU A 940 13.36 12.69 -11.62
C LEU A 940 13.30 12.99 -10.11
N VAL A 941 13.31 14.26 -9.74
CA VAL A 941 13.27 14.73 -8.36
C VAL A 941 11.82 15.05 -7.98
N LEU A 942 11.36 14.43 -6.89
CA LEU A 942 10.02 14.55 -6.33
C LEU A 942 10.14 15.13 -4.91
N PRO A 943 9.94 16.44 -4.72
CA PRO A 943 10.01 17.05 -3.40
C PRO A 943 8.87 16.56 -2.49
N LEU A 944 9.22 15.94 -1.36
CA LEU A 944 8.26 15.36 -0.41
C LEU A 944 7.88 16.34 0.70
N THR A 945 8.85 17.12 1.19
CA THR A 945 8.64 18.11 2.27
C THR A 945 8.26 19.50 1.75
N ARG A 946 8.25 19.68 0.43
CA ARG A 946 7.90 20.93 -0.27
C ARG A 946 6.82 20.66 -1.32
N PRO A 947 5.55 20.48 -0.92
CA PRO A 947 4.48 19.99 -1.81
C PRO A 947 4.21 20.92 -3.01
N HIS A 948 4.43 22.22 -2.86
CA HIS A 948 4.32 23.21 -3.95
C HIS A 948 5.53 23.22 -4.90
N ALA A 949 6.66 22.61 -4.53
CA ALA A 949 7.81 22.57 -5.41
C ALA A 949 7.53 21.63 -6.61
N PRO A 950 7.93 22.05 -7.83
CA PRO A 950 7.69 21.25 -9.02
C PRO A 950 8.54 19.99 -9.01
N VAL A 951 8.04 18.96 -9.69
CA VAL A 951 8.84 17.80 -10.08
C VAL A 951 9.82 18.26 -11.15
N THR A 952 11.09 17.87 -11.04
CA THR A 952 12.14 18.32 -11.97
C THR A 952 13.01 17.17 -12.44
N LEU A 953 13.45 17.23 -13.70
CA LEU A 953 14.50 16.36 -14.21
C LEU A 953 15.86 17.00 -13.95
N ILE A 954 16.77 16.26 -13.33
CA ILE A 954 18.18 16.66 -13.18
C ILE A 954 19.03 15.93 -14.23
N GLU A 955 20.03 16.61 -14.78
CA GLU A 955 20.88 16.05 -15.84
C GLU A 955 21.97 15.13 -15.31
N ASP A 956 22.41 15.35 -14.06
CA ASP A 956 23.55 14.68 -13.44
C ASP A 956 23.30 14.42 -11.96
N LEU A 957 23.43 13.16 -11.55
CA LEU A 957 23.58 12.72 -10.18
C LEU A 957 25.02 12.91 -9.70
N PRO A 958 25.24 13.16 -8.40
CA PRO A 958 26.58 13.28 -7.86
C PRO A 958 27.40 11.99 -8.01
N THR A 959 28.71 12.16 -8.15
CA THR A 959 29.67 11.07 -8.19
C THR A 959 30.42 10.98 -6.86
N PHE A 960 30.63 9.77 -6.37
CA PHE A 960 31.33 9.50 -5.12
C PHE A 960 32.48 8.51 -5.35
N PRO A 961 33.61 8.64 -4.65
CA PRO A 961 34.67 7.64 -4.68
C PRO A 961 34.12 6.26 -4.32
N ASN A 962 34.43 5.25 -5.12
CA ASN A 962 34.08 3.87 -4.81
C ASN A 962 35.36 3.03 -4.60
N PRO A 963 35.73 2.77 -3.32
CA PRO A 963 36.92 2.01 -2.97
C PRO A 963 36.77 0.48 -3.18
N ASP A 964 35.57 0.00 -3.52
CA ASP A 964 35.26 -1.42 -3.79
C ASP A 964 35.41 -1.78 -5.27
N LEU A 965 35.60 -0.79 -6.13
CA LEU A 965 35.90 -1.01 -7.55
C LEU A 965 37.23 -1.76 -7.76
N GLU A 966 38.16 -1.69 -6.82
CA GLU A 966 39.46 -2.38 -6.88
C GLU A 966 39.49 -3.62 -5.98
N GLU A 967 39.40 -4.80 -6.59
CA GLU A 967 39.60 -6.09 -5.94
C GLU A 967 41.08 -6.25 -5.56
N THR A 968 41.39 -6.23 -4.27
CA THR A 968 42.77 -6.41 -3.77
C THR A 968 42.94 -7.80 -3.18
N VAL A 969 43.99 -8.52 -3.60
CA VAL A 969 44.38 -9.83 -3.05
C VAL A 969 45.86 -9.77 -2.72
N LYS A 970 46.24 -10.23 -1.53
CA LYS A 970 47.65 -10.34 -1.10
C LYS A 970 47.96 -11.77 -0.73
N VAL A 971 49.08 -12.27 -1.21
CA VAL A 971 49.54 -13.65 -0.97
C VAL A 971 51.02 -13.63 -0.66
N ARG A 972 51.41 -14.22 0.45
CA ARG A 972 52.80 -14.55 0.74
C ARG A 972 52.95 -16.07 0.71
N ALA A 973 53.86 -16.57 -0.11
CA ALA A 973 54.05 -18.00 -0.34
C ALA A 973 55.50 -18.40 -0.08
N GLU A 974 55.70 -19.24 0.93
CA GLU A 974 56.99 -19.85 1.28
C GLU A 974 57.09 -21.24 0.64
N ILE A 975 58.04 -21.43 -0.27
CA ILE A 975 58.13 -22.63 -1.11
C ILE A 975 59.19 -23.58 -0.56
N SER A 976 58.87 -24.86 -0.42
CA SER A 976 59.82 -25.91 -0.05
C SER A 976 60.66 -26.38 -1.25
N ALA A 977 61.74 -27.13 -1.00
CA ALA A 977 62.57 -27.68 -2.07
C ALA A 977 61.84 -28.76 -2.90
N GLU A 978 60.79 -29.35 -2.33
CA GLU A 978 59.93 -30.38 -2.93
C GLU A 978 58.76 -29.79 -3.73
N GLY A 979 58.55 -28.46 -3.67
CA GLY A 979 57.47 -27.77 -4.40
C GLY A 979 56.17 -27.60 -3.61
N ASP A 980 56.14 -27.91 -2.31
CA ASP A 980 55.02 -27.56 -1.43
C ASP A 980 55.10 -26.08 -1.04
N ALA A 981 53.96 -25.43 -0.77
CA ALA A 981 53.91 -24.04 -0.34
C ALA A 981 53.14 -23.86 0.97
N ARG A 982 53.72 -23.12 1.92
CA ARG A 982 52.97 -22.49 3.01
C ARG A 982 52.49 -21.13 2.51
N ILE A 983 51.17 -20.93 2.50
CA ILE A 983 50.54 -19.73 1.96
C ILE A 983 49.88 -18.94 3.09
N GLU A 984 50.21 -17.66 3.18
CA GLU A 984 49.48 -16.63 3.92
C GLU A 984 48.68 -15.82 2.88
N PHE A 985 47.36 -15.93 2.92
CA PHE A 985 46.44 -15.24 2.01
C PHE A 985 45.68 -14.16 2.77
N GLN A 986 45.67 -12.94 2.24
CA GLN A 986 44.87 -11.83 2.75
C GLN A 986 43.98 -11.27 1.64
N MET A 987 42.70 -11.09 1.93
CA MET A 987 41.78 -10.42 1.02
C MET A 987 40.92 -9.42 1.80
N PRO A 988 41.17 -8.10 1.67
CA PRO A 988 40.24 -7.10 2.15
C PRO A 988 38.94 -7.22 1.37
N LEU A 989 37.87 -7.56 2.08
CA LEU A 989 36.50 -7.45 1.63
C LEU A 989 35.89 -6.17 2.18
N ARG A 990 35.06 -5.55 1.34
CA ARG A 990 34.27 -4.38 1.68
C ARG A 990 32.85 -4.58 1.16
N GLY A 991 31.97 -3.61 1.32
CA GLY A 991 30.62 -3.73 0.80
C GLY A 991 29.81 -4.86 1.43
N ALA A 992 28.72 -5.19 0.74
CA ALA A 992 27.89 -6.36 1.02
C ALA A 992 28.64 -7.70 0.93
N GLN A 993 29.85 -7.75 0.36
CA GLN A 993 30.66 -8.97 0.31
C GLN A 993 31.26 -9.32 1.68
N ALA A 994 31.71 -8.31 2.43
CA ALA A 994 32.18 -8.50 3.80
C ALA A 994 31.02 -8.95 4.69
N ASP A 995 29.87 -8.26 4.60
CA ASP A 995 28.70 -8.50 5.44
C ASP A 995 28.14 -9.92 5.24
N ARG A 996 27.95 -10.38 4.00
CA ARG A 996 27.52 -11.77 3.70
C ARG A 996 28.48 -12.84 4.19
N LEU A 997 29.79 -12.59 4.11
CA LEU A 997 30.76 -13.55 4.61
C LEU A 997 30.73 -13.63 6.13
N LEU A 998 30.67 -12.48 6.80
CA LEU A 998 30.57 -12.39 8.24
C LEU A 998 29.31 -13.10 8.75
N GLU A 999 28.16 -12.83 8.15
CA GLU A 999 26.89 -13.51 8.48
C GLU A 999 27.02 -15.03 8.28
N ARG A 1000 27.62 -15.48 7.17
CA ARG A 1000 27.81 -16.90 6.92
C ARG A 1000 28.71 -17.57 7.97
N VAL A 1001 29.75 -16.88 8.46
CA VAL A 1001 30.64 -17.40 9.50
C VAL A 1001 29.98 -17.33 10.88
N GLU A 1002 29.19 -16.29 11.17
CA GLU A 1002 28.44 -16.15 12.43
C GLU A 1002 27.25 -17.13 12.53
N SER A 1003 26.67 -17.52 11.39
CA SER A 1003 25.54 -18.46 11.33
C SER A 1003 25.92 -19.91 11.66
N VAL A 1004 27.20 -20.24 11.67
CA VAL A 1004 27.71 -21.58 12.01
C VAL A 1004 28.32 -21.60 13.42
N PRO A 1005 28.16 -22.72 14.17
CA PRO A 1005 28.87 -22.92 15.43
C PRO A 1005 30.39 -22.74 15.27
N VAL A 1006 31.08 -22.27 16.32
CA VAL A 1006 32.52 -21.94 16.29
C VAL A 1006 33.38 -23.13 15.84
N ASP A 1007 32.97 -24.36 16.14
CA ASP A 1007 33.59 -25.61 15.70
C ASP A 1007 33.38 -25.94 14.21
N GLN A 1008 32.46 -25.25 13.54
CA GLN A 1008 32.16 -25.40 12.11
C GLN A 1008 32.68 -24.26 11.23
N ALA A 1009 33.12 -23.14 11.83
CA ALA A 1009 33.76 -22.03 11.10
C ALA A 1009 35.02 -22.48 10.34
N GLU A 1010 35.79 -23.43 10.89
CA GLU A 1010 36.93 -24.05 10.20
C GLU A 1010 36.54 -24.73 8.88
N MET A 1011 35.33 -25.27 8.78
CA MET A 1011 34.84 -25.87 7.55
C MET A 1011 34.58 -24.82 6.46
N VAL A 1012 34.08 -23.64 6.84
CA VAL A 1012 33.88 -22.50 5.93
C VAL A 1012 35.22 -21.98 5.41
N TYR A 1013 36.20 -21.79 6.28
CA TYR A 1013 37.57 -21.41 5.88
C TYR A 1013 38.22 -22.46 4.98
N ARG A 1014 38.04 -23.74 5.27
CA ARG A 1014 38.55 -24.83 4.43
C ARG A 1014 37.89 -24.85 3.05
N GLN A 1015 36.57 -24.66 2.97
CA GLN A 1015 35.86 -24.56 1.69
C GLN A 1015 36.34 -23.36 0.86
N LEU A 1016 36.51 -22.19 1.50
CA LEU A 1016 37.07 -21.00 0.87
C LEU A 1016 38.51 -21.25 0.37
N ALA A 1017 39.38 -21.79 1.21
CA ALA A 1017 40.77 -22.09 0.85
C ALA A 1017 40.88 -23.08 -0.31
N VAL A 1018 40.07 -24.15 -0.33
CA VAL A 1018 40.03 -25.13 -1.44
C VAL A 1018 39.51 -24.49 -2.73
N SER A 1019 38.58 -23.53 -2.63
CA SER A 1019 38.09 -22.78 -3.80
C SER A 1019 39.12 -21.80 -4.38
N LEU A 1020 40.00 -21.26 -3.52
CA LEU A 1020 41.05 -20.30 -3.90
C LEU A 1020 42.31 -21.02 -4.39
N PHE A 1021 42.70 -22.11 -3.72
CA PHE A 1021 43.90 -22.89 -4.00
C PHE A 1021 43.57 -24.38 -4.02
N ALA A 1022 43.63 -24.98 -5.22
CA ALA A 1022 43.42 -26.42 -5.38
C ALA A 1022 44.46 -27.20 -4.56
N GLY A 1023 44.00 -28.13 -3.71
CA GLY A 1023 44.88 -28.92 -2.85
C GLY A 1023 45.27 -28.27 -1.51
N ALA A 1024 44.62 -27.15 -1.13
CA ALA A 1024 44.78 -26.55 0.20
C ALA A 1024 44.43 -27.55 1.32
N SER A 1025 45.32 -27.64 2.30
CA SER A 1025 45.23 -28.52 3.47
C SER A 1025 45.81 -27.80 4.69
N ALA A 1026 45.53 -28.31 5.91
CA ALA A 1026 45.96 -27.65 7.16
C ALA A 1026 45.61 -26.14 7.17
N VAL A 1027 44.33 -25.84 6.90
CA VAL A 1027 43.82 -24.47 6.78
C VAL A 1027 43.47 -23.94 8.17
N GLU A 1028 44.10 -22.83 8.53
CA GLU A 1028 43.75 -21.98 9.65
C GLU A 1028 43.26 -20.64 9.07
N GLY A 1029 42.20 -20.07 9.65
CA GLY A 1029 41.57 -18.89 9.10
C GLY A 1029 41.07 -17.95 10.18
N ASN A 1030 41.19 -16.66 9.92
CA ASN A 1030 40.66 -15.59 10.74
C ASN A 1030 39.99 -14.53 9.85
N ILE A 1031 39.08 -13.76 10.43
CA ILE A 1031 38.51 -12.58 9.78
C ILE A 1031 38.69 -11.39 10.70
N ASP A 1032 39.58 -10.47 10.31
CA ASP A 1032 39.81 -9.22 11.01
C ASP A 1032 38.77 -8.18 10.58
N ARG A 1033 37.96 -7.73 11.53
CA ARG A 1033 36.91 -6.73 11.28
C ARG A 1033 37.48 -5.32 11.42
N SER A 1034 37.05 -4.43 10.55
CA SER A 1034 37.30 -3.00 10.61
C SER A 1034 36.01 -2.21 10.36
N PRO A 1035 35.92 -0.94 10.74
CA PRO A 1035 34.76 -0.10 10.40
C PRO A 1035 34.46 -0.02 8.91
N ASP A 1036 35.48 -0.16 8.06
CA ASP A 1036 35.37 -0.01 6.60
C ASP A 1036 35.18 -1.35 5.85
N GLY A 1037 35.12 -2.49 6.55
CA GLY A 1037 35.03 -3.83 5.95
C GLY A 1037 35.70 -4.92 6.78
N ALA A 1038 36.03 -6.05 6.16
CA ALA A 1038 36.65 -7.20 6.81
C ALA A 1038 37.84 -7.70 5.99
N VAL A 1039 38.92 -8.13 6.65
CA VAL A 1039 40.05 -8.79 5.99
C VAL A 1039 39.96 -10.27 6.29
N ILE A 1040 39.91 -11.11 5.25
CA ILE A 1040 40.06 -12.55 5.42
C ILE A 1040 41.55 -12.84 5.45
N ASP A 1041 42.01 -13.50 6.51
CA ASP A 1041 43.35 -14.04 6.64
C ASP A 1041 43.29 -15.57 6.68
N LEU A 1042 43.93 -16.23 5.73
CA LEU A 1042 44.02 -17.69 5.69
C LEU A 1042 45.49 -18.12 5.67
N GLU A 1043 45.84 -19.01 6.58
CA GLU A 1043 47.10 -19.77 6.53
C GLU A 1043 46.80 -21.20 6.07
N MET A 1044 47.55 -21.69 5.09
CA MET A 1044 47.32 -23.03 4.55
C MET A 1044 48.59 -23.68 3.99
N LEU A 1045 48.58 -25.01 3.91
CA LEU A 1045 49.56 -25.79 3.18
C LEU A 1045 48.97 -26.27 1.85
N VAL A 1046 49.57 -25.84 0.74
CA VAL A 1046 49.22 -26.32 -0.60
C VAL A 1046 50.29 -27.30 -1.05
N ARG A 1047 49.90 -28.58 -1.17
CA ARG A 1047 50.80 -29.63 -1.67
C ARG A 1047 50.94 -29.53 -3.18
N ASN A 1048 52.15 -29.77 -3.69
CA ASN A 1048 52.48 -29.61 -5.12
C ASN A 1048 52.07 -28.22 -5.64
N ALA A 1049 52.34 -27.16 -4.87
CA ALA A 1049 52.09 -25.79 -5.30
C ALA A 1049 52.95 -25.40 -6.51
N CYS A 1050 54.15 -25.99 -6.58
CA CYS A 1050 55.08 -25.88 -7.69
C CYS A 1050 55.51 -27.27 -8.20
N ASP A 1051 55.42 -27.47 -9.51
CA ASP A 1051 55.86 -28.71 -10.17
C ASP A 1051 57.35 -28.61 -10.55
N ALA A 1052 58.12 -29.68 -10.30
CA ALA A 1052 59.52 -29.74 -10.74
C ALA A 1052 59.60 -30.06 -12.25
N GLU A 1053 60.08 -29.10 -13.04
CA GLU A 1053 60.27 -29.22 -14.50
C GLU A 1053 61.71 -28.82 -14.86
N GLU A 1054 62.51 -29.74 -15.43
CA GLU A 1054 63.84 -29.45 -16.00
C GLU A 1054 64.84 -28.69 -15.09
N GLY A 1055 64.76 -28.85 -13.77
CA GLY A 1055 65.63 -28.15 -12.81
C GLY A 1055 65.09 -26.78 -12.33
N GLU A 1056 63.87 -26.43 -12.73
CA GLU A 1056 63.07 -25.33 -12.19
C GLU A 1056 61.87 -25.87 -11.38
N LEU A 1057 61.34 -25.07 -10.45
CA LEU A 1057 60.02 -25.25 -9.84
C LEU A 1057 59.05 -24.28 -10.52
N VAL A 1058 57.95 -24.79 -11.07
CA VAL A 1058 56.92 -24.02 -11.78
C VAL A 1058 55.67 -23.93 -10.91
N CYS A 1059 55.41 -22.77 -10.32
CA CYS A 1059 54.39 -22.58 -9.29
C CYS A 1059 52.98 -22.29 -9.85
N ARG A 1060 52.33 -23.33 -10.39
CA ARG A 1060 51.01 -23.19 -11.06
C ARG A 1060 49.88 -22.84 -10.11
N SER A 1061 49.96 -23.29 -8.85
CA SER A 1061 48.95 -22.97 -7.83
C SER A 1061 49.04 -21.53 -7.31
N LEU A 1062 50.09 -20.77 -7.68
CA LEU A 1062 50.30 -19.37 -7.26
C LEU A 1062 49.92 -18.35 -8.35
N VAL A 1063 49.05 -18.77 -9.28
CA VAL A 1063 48.43 -17.88 -10.27
C VAL A 1063 47.17 -17.28 -9.65
N LEU A 1064 47.24 -16.01 -9.24
CA LEU A 1064 46.15 -15.34 -8.52
C LEU A 1064 45.10 -14.71 -9.43
N ALA A 1065 45.44 -14.47 -10.69
CA ALA A 1065 44.56 -13.77 -11.62
C ALA A 1065 43.44 -14.69 -12.12
N ARG A 1066 42.19 -14.24 -11.99
CA ARG A 1066 41.05 -14.90 -12.62
C ARG A 1066 40.99 -14.55 -14.11
N PRO A 1067 40.81 -15.54 -14.99
CA PRO A 1067 40.79 -15.29 -16.43
C PRO A 1067 39.59 -14.42 -16.82
N LEU A 1068 39.81 -13.48 -17.74
CA LEU A 1068 38.81 -12.59 -18.31
C LEU A 1068 38.00 -13.28 -19.42
N VAL A 1069 38.61 -14.19 -20.19
CA VAL A 1069 37.96 -14.82 -21.36
C VAL A 1069 36.66 -15.55 -20.99
N PRO A 1070 36.59 -16.40 -19.94
CA PRO A 1070 35.34 -17.09 -19.60
C PRO A 1070 34.20 -16.16 -19.19
N ILE A 1071 34.52 -14.92 -18.80
CA ILE A 1071 33.56 -13.92 -18.32
C ILE A 1071 33.15 -12.99 -19.46
N LEU A 1072 34.12 -12.38 -20.13
CA LEU A 1072 33.90 -11.27 -21.08
C LEU A 1072 34.04 -11.69 -22.55
N ALA A 1073 34.70 -12.80 -22.84
CA ALA A 1073 34.99 -13.25 -24.20
C ALA A 1073 34.63 -14.74 -24.42
N SER A 1074 33.54 -15.20 -23.81
CA SER A 1074 33.10 -16.61 -23.86
C SER A 1074 32.48 -17.02 -25.20
N LEU A 1075 32.07 -16.03 -26.01
CA LEU A 1075 31.49 -16.25 -27.34
C LEU A 1075 32.56 -16.13 -28.43
N PRO A 1076 32.51 -16.94 -29.51
CA PRO A 1076 33.44 -16.81 -30.63
C PRO A 1076 33.19 -15.55 -31.46
N GLU A 1077 31.94 -15.12 -31.56
CA GLU A 1077 31.48 -13.90 -32.24
C GLU A 1077 30.28 -13.31 -31.50
N ARG A 1078 29.95 -12.04 -31.77
CA ARG A 1078 28.83 -11.34 -31.14
C ARG A 1078 27.96 -10.61 -32.16
N THR A 1079 26.67 -10.66 -31.90
CA THR A 1079 25.62 -9.93 -32.62
C THR A 1079 25.33 -8.59 -31.97
N TYR A 1080 25.56 -8.48 -30.65
CA TYR A 1080 25.32 -7.27 -29.89
C TYR A 1080 26.60 -6.75 -29.22
N PRO A 1081 26.73 -5.42 -29.04
CA PRO A 1081 27.88 -4.86 -28.35
C PRO A 1081 27.96 -5.42 -26.91
N LEU A 1082 29.17 -5.47 -26.37
CA LEU A 1082 29.38 -5.81 -24.97
C LEU A 1082 29.42 -4.51 -24.15
N VAL A 1083 28.53 -4.37 -23.17
CA VAL A 1083 28.44 -3.20 -22.30
C VAL A 1083 28.92 -3.57 -20.90
N LEU A 1084 30.11 -3.06 -20.54
CA LEU A 1084 30.66 -3.17 -19.19
C LEU A 1084 30.24 -1.92 -18.40
N ARG A 1085 29.18 -2.03 -17.59
CA ARG A 1085 28.60 -0.89 -16.85
C ARG A 1085 29.42 -0.43 -15.65
N VAL A 1086 30.22 -1.33 -15.08
CA VAL A 1086 31.06 -1.10 -13.90
C VAL A 1086 32.51 -1.45 -14.27
N PRO A 1087 33.51 -0.60 -13.96
CA PRO A 1087 34.89 -0.92 -14.29
C PRO A 1087 35.39 -2.13 -13.50
N ILE A 1088 36.31 -2.89 -14.09
CA ILE A 1088 37.01 -3.99 -13.40
C ILE A 1088 38.40 -3.47 -13.03
N LYS A 1089 38.69 -3.32 -11.74
CA LYS A 1089 40.04 -3.04 -11.26
C LYS A 1089 40.48 -4.16 -10.31
N ARG A 1090 41.70 -4.65 -10.49
CA ARG A 1090 42.30 -5.69 -9.63
C ARG A 1090 43.73 -5.32 -9.29
N ARG A 1091 44.10 -5.56 -8.04
CA ARG A 1091 45.45 -5.41 -7.49
C ARG A 1091 45.83 -6.71 -6.79
N LEU A 1092 46.69 -7.50 -7.44
CA LEU A 1092 47.10 -8.82 -6.96
C LEU A 1092 48.56 -8.75 -6.52
N GLU A 1093 48.81 -8.88 -5.22
CA GLU A 1093 50.15 -8.87 -4.64
C GLU A 1093 50.59 -10.29 -4.29
N LEU A 1094 51.73 -10.72 -4.82
CA LEU A 1094 52.36 -12.00 -4.50
C LEU A 1094 53.78 -11.74 -3.99
N GLU A 1095 54.04 -12.10 -2.73
CA GLU A 1095 55.39 -12.21 -2.18
C GLU A 1095 55.83 -13.68 -2.20
N LEU A 1096 56.87 -13.99 -2.96
CA LEU A 1096 57.40 -15.34 -3.10
C LEU A 1096 58.71 -15.48 -2.33
N VAL A 1097 58.76 -16.41 -1.38
CA VAL A 1097 59.95 -16.76 -0.60
C VAL A 1097 60.44 -18.15 -1.02
N PRO A 1098 61.51 -18.25 -1.83
CA PRO A 1098 62.05 -19.55 -2.25
C PRO A 1098 62.79 -20.28 -1.11
N ALA A 1099 62.85 -21.60 -1.20
CA ALA A 1099 63.68 -22.42 -0.33
C ALA A 1099 65.18 -22.04 -0.44
N PRO A 1100 66.00 -22.27 0.60
CA PRO A 1100 67.45 -22.11 0.51
C PRO A 1100 68.04 -22.88 -0.68
N GLY A 1101 68.89 -22.22 -1.48
CA GLY A 1101 69.46 -22.80 -2.70
C GLY A 1101 68.61 -22.64 -3.96
N TRP A 1102 67.44 -21.99 -3.85
CA TRP A 1102 66.60 -21.62 -4.98
C TRP A 1102 66.50 -20.09 -5.07
N GLU A 1103 66.49 -19.55 -6.28
CA GLU A 1103 66.16 -18.16 -6.53
C GLU A 1103 65.11 -18.06 -7.64
N GLN A 1104 64.35 -16.96 -7.65
CA GLN A 1104 63.38 -16.77 -8.71
C GLN A 1104 64.05 -16.56 -10.07
N THR A 1105 63.54 -17.23 -11.09
CA THR A 1105 63.98 -17.03 -12.47
C THR A 1105 63.68 -15.59 -12.88
N HIS A 1106 64.72 -14.86 -13.29
CA HIS A 1106 64.59 -13.45 -13.70
C HIS A 1106 63.66 -13.33 -14.91
N ARG A 1107 62.65 -12.46 -14.81
CA ARG A 1107 61.73 -12.12 -15.90
C ARG A 1107 61.43 -10.63 -15.92
N ALA A 1108 61.09 -10.11 -17.10
CA ALA A 1108 60.58 -8.75 -17.20
C ALA A 1108 59.18 -8.64 -16.56
N PRO A 1109 58.81 -7.48 -16.00
CA PRO A 1109 57.45 -7.23 -15.54
C PRO A 1109 56.46 -7.33 -16.70
N ARG A 1110 55.29 -7.92 -16.45
CA ARG A 1110 54.20 -8.03 -17.43
C ARG A 1110 53.61 -6.65 -17.68
N ARG A 1111 53.54 -6.23 -18.94
CA ARG A 1111 52.88 -4.99 -19.35
C ARG A 1111 52.10 -5.19 -20.64
N LEU A 1112 50.86 -4.72 -20.66
CA LEU A 1112 50.00 -4.66 -21.83
C LEU A 1112 49.06 -3.47 -21.66
N GLU A 1113 49.08 -2.54 -22.61
CA GLU A 1113 48.12 -1.43 -22.67
C GLU A 1113 47.40 -1.48 -24.02
N ALA A 1114 46.09 -1.32 -23.98
CA ALA A 1114 45.22 -1.24 -25.13
C ALA A 1114 44.10 -0.23 -24.86
N GLU A 1115 43.30 0.10 -25.87
CA GLU A 1115 42.14 0.99 -25.70
C GLU A 1115 41.09 0.45 -24.71
N TRP A 1116 40.99 -0.88 -24.57
CA TRP A 1116 40.01 -1.53 -23.69
C TRP A 1116 40.47 -1.66 -22.24
N GLY A 1117 41.74 -1.41 -21.93
CA GLY A 1117 42.28 -1.58 -20.59
C GLY A 1117 43.78 -1.83 -20.54
N SER A 1118 44.26 -2.15 -19.34
CA SER A 1118 45.68 -2.34 -19.08
C SER A 1118 45.97 -3.47 -18.09
N VAL A 1119 47.15 -4.06 -18.26
CA VAL A 1119 47.81 -4.94 -17.29
C VAL A 1119 49.19 -4.38 -17.04
N GLY A 1120 49.52 -4.13 -15.79
CA GLY A 1120 50.84 -3.69 -15.35
C GLY A 1120 51.33 -4.55 -14.19
N GLU A 1121 52.63 -4.84 -14.16
CA GLU A 1121 53.25 -5.54 -13.06
C GLU A 1121 54.45 -4.74 -12.56
N ASP A 1122 54.56 -4.63 -11.24
CA ASP A 1122 55.72 -4.09 -10.56
C ASP A 1122 56.42 -5.23 -9.81
N LEU A 1123 57.73 -5.38 -10.04
CA LEU A 1123 58.57 -6.41 -9.42
C LEU A 1123 59.60 -5.75 -8.51
N GLU A 1124 59.57 -6.08 -7.23
CA GLU A 1124 60.51 -5.59 -6.22
C GLU A 1124 61.29 -6.76 -5.62
N LYS A 1125 62.63 -6.73 -5.73
CA LYS A 1125 63.50 -7.77 -5.16
C LYS A 1125 63.87 -7.40 -3.73
N GLY A 1126 63.35 -8.18 -2.77
CA GLY A 1126 63.70 -8.10 -1.35
C GLY A 1126 64.95 -8.92 -1.01
N ALA A 1127 65.37 -8.87 0.25
CA ALA A 1127 66.45 -9.69 0.77
C ALA A 1127 66.00 -11.16 0.92
N GLY A 1128 66.02 -11.91 -0.18
CA GLY A 1128 65.61 -13.32 -0.22
C GLY A 1128 64.16 -13.57 -0.59
N SER A 1129 63.39 -12.54 -0.97
CA SER A 1129 62.02 -12.67 -1.52
C SER A 1129 61.85 -11.83 -2.80
N LEU A 1130 60.83 -12.12 -3.58
CA LEU A 1130 60.37 -11.23 -4.67
C LEU A 1130 58.91 -10.86 -4.42
N ARG A 1131 58.62 -9.56 -4.41
CA ARG A 1131 57.25 -9.05 -4.41
C ARG A 1131 56.84 -8.70 -5.84
N SER A 1132 55.68 -9.19 -6.24
CA SER A 1132 55.06 -8.98 -7.54
C SER A 1132 53.69 -8.36 -7.34
N VAL A 1133 53.48 -7.13 -7.80
CA VAL A 1133 52.18 -6.44 -7.74
C VAL A 1133 51.62 -6.35 -9.15
N LEU A 1134 50.56 -7.09 -9.44
CA LEU A 1134 49.88 -7.10 -10.73
C LEU A 1134 48.60 -6.24 -10.67
N HIS A 1135 48.54 -5.24 -11.52
CA HIS A 1135 47.39 -4.37 -11.75
C HIS A 1135 46.67 -4.79 -13.02
N ILE A 1136 45.36 -5.00 -12.95
CA ILE A 1136 44.50 -5.23 -14.12
C ILE A 1136 43.37 -4.21 -14.06
N ALA A 1137 43.21 -3.39 -15.08
CA ALA A 1137 42.20 -2.33 -15.12
C ALA A 1137 41.48 -2.28 -16.47
N LEU A 1138 40.16 -2.48 -16.46
CA LEU A 1138 39.25 -2.26 -17.58
C LEU A 1138 38.23 -1.19 -17.17
N PRO A 1139 38.15 -0.04 -17.86
CA PRO A 1139 37.12 0.97 -17.57
C PRO A 1139 35.72 0.47 -17.94
N ALA A 1140 34.69 1.08 -17.36
CA ALA A 1140 33.32 0.93 -17.84
C ALA A 1140 33.24 1.48 -19.27
N GLN A 1141 32.72 0.68 -20.20
CA GLN A 1141 32.80 0.98 -21.63
C GLN A 1141 31.83 0.10 -22.44
N THR A 1142 31.60 0.48 -23.69
CA THR A 1142 30.89 -0.32 -24.68
C THR A 1142 31.88 -0.78 -25.75
N VAL A 1143 31.99 -2.10 -25.95
CA VAL A 1143 32.78 -2.71 -27.03
C VAL A 1143 31.85 -3.00 -28.21
N ALA A 1144 32.10 -2.38 -29.36
CA ALA A 1144 31.32 -2.61 -30.57
C ALA A 1144 31.47 -4.06 -31.07
N THR A 1145 30.50 -4.55 -31.83
CA THR A 1145 30.50 -5.92 -32.38
C THR A 1145 31.71 -6.18 -33.28
N GLU A 1146 32.09 -5.18 -34.09
CA GLU A 1146 33.26 -5.21 -34.97
C GLU A 1146 34.60 -5.27 -34.22
N ASP A 1147 34.66 -4.69 -33.02
CA ASP A 1147 35.87 -4.68 -32.18
C ASP A 1147 35.97 -5.91 -31.27
N TYR A 1148 34.89 -6.69 -31.12
CA TYR A 1148 34.83 -7.81 -30.19
C TYR A 1148 35.94 -8.86 -30.42
N ALA A 1149 36.27 -9.17 -31.67
CA ALA A 1149 37.35 -10.13 -31.95
C ALA A 1149 38.72 -9.60 -31.51
N ALA A 1150 38.93 -8.28 -31.55
CA ALA A 1150 40.16 -7.66 -31.08
C ALA A 1150 40.17 -7.57 -29.54
N PHE A 1151 39.04 -7.24 -28.92
CA PHE A 1151 38.84 -7.29 -27.48
C PHE A 1151 39.04 -8.70 -26.91
N ALA A 1152 38.50 -9.75 -27.55
CA ALA A 1152 38.68 -11.13 -27.14
C ALA A 1152 40.16 -11.56 -27.19
N ARG A 1153 40.89 -11.13 -28.23
CA ARG A 1153 42.36 -11.31 -28.30
C ARG A 1153 43.09 -10.54 -27.19
N PHE A 1154 42.63 -9.34 -26.84
CA PHE A 1154 43.15 -8.61 -25.69
C PHE A 1154 42.89 -9.38 -24.39
N CYS A 1155 41.67 -9.83 -24.12
CA CYS A 1155 41.37 -10.67 -22.95
C CYS A 1155 42.23 -11.94 -22.91
N GLN A 1156 42.42 -12.60 -24.04
CA GLN A 1156 43.32 -13.75 -24.14
C GLN A 1156 44.77 -13.38 -23.83
N ALA A 1157 45.28 -12.26 -24.35
CA ALA A 1157 46.62 -11.78 -24.05
C ALA A 1157 46.78 -11.40 -22.57
N VAL A 1158 45.76 -10.79 -21.96
CA VAL A 1158 45.70 -10.53 -20.52
C VAL A 1158 45.75 -11.83 -19.74
N ASP A 1159 44.97 -12.84 -20.12
CA ASP A 1159 44.94 -14.15 -19.45
C ASP A 1159 46.28 -14.87 -19.62
N GLU A 1160 46.84 -14.92 -20.82
CA GLU A 1160 48.15 -15.53 -21.09
C GLU A 1160 49.31 -14.83 -20.37
N LEU A 1161 49.20 -13.53 -20.09
CA LEU A 1161 50.20 -12.79 -19.32
C LEU A 1161 49.99 -12.98 -17.82
N SER A 1162 48.75 -12.87 -17.36
CA SER A 1162 48.38 -12.91 -15.94
C SER A 1162 48.45 -14.33 -15.35
N THR A 1163 48.29 -15.36 -16.18
CA THR A 1163 48.35 -16.78 -15.77
C THR A 1163 49.73 -17.42 -15.84
N ARG A 1164 50.78 -16.67 -16.20
CA ARG A 1164 52.15 -17.21 -16.17
C ARG A 1164 52.55 -17.56 -14.74
N PRO A 1165 52.89 -18.82 -14.44
CA PRO A 1165 53.28 -19.19 -13.09
C PRO A 1165 54.64 -18.56 -12.74
N PRO A 1166 54.86 -18.17 -11.48
CA PRO A 1166 56.21 -17.91 -10.98
C PRO A 1166 57.10 -19.14 -11.16
N ARG A 1167 58.38 -18.92 -11.46
CA ARG A 1167 59.37 -19.99 -11.63
C ARG A 1167 60.56 -19.75 -10.71
N LEU A 1168 61.02 -20.80 -10.04
CA LEU A 1168 62.23 -20.79 -9.25
C LEU A 1168 63.26 -21.68 -9.94
N LYS A 1169 64.51 -21.24 -10.00
CA LYS A 1169 65.65 -22.03 -10.49
C LYS A 1169 66.60 -22.32 -9.33
N ARG A 1170 67.25 -23.48 -9.39
CA ARG A 1170 68.27 -23.83 -8.41
C ARG A 1170 69.53 -23.00 -8.64
N LEU A 1171 70.10 -22.45 -7.58
CA LEU A 1171 71.41 -21.80 -7.61
C LEU A 1171 72.46 -22.87 -7.93
N ALA A 1172 73.26 -22.64 -8.97
CA ALA A 1172 74.41 -23.49 -9.26
C ALA A 1172 75.39 -23.39 -8.08
N GLU A 1173 75.79 -24.53 -7.52
CA GLU A 1173 76.77 -24.61 -6.42
C GLU A 1173 78.12 -23.97 -6.78
#